data_AF-A0A6A5Y9X1-F1
#
_entry.id   AF-A0A6A5Y9X1-F1
#
_cell.length_a   1.000
_cell.length_b   1.000
_cell.length_c   1.000
_cell.angle_alpha   90.00
_cell.angle_beta   90.00
_cell.angle_gamma   90.00
#
_symmetry.space_group_name_H-M   'P 1'
#
loop_
_entity.id
_entity.type
_entity.pdbx_description
1 polymer ?
#
loop_
_entity_poly.entity_id
_entity_poly.type
_entity_poly.pdbx_seq_one_letter_code
_entity_poly.pdbx_strand_id
1 'polypeptide(L)'
;MFRDVSPTLGPSQFSSAIPPPSPPFSAHNDPLDDIYGSAPNSPDLTSQPPADPAHEILSDLPSRQRALDTDAYREGLANSKGQYVQEGFDEGFSLGANIGQHVGYIFGVLQGIVNALATHNDARLAEAEGLLQSAKKELAIEEVLGKNWVDEEGIWKWEVEDKSEDVTFSEVANCHPVVRKWMDSVADVAKKWGVDLQAVEKGLQPEEEEEQSPPKNASKHLLTLRPTLTRSTIAPSLVRRLQTTEWQPARPINPADLPKPKPRKIKPPFTRRKWVRRLFAVSAVLGIGYTIDTQFNASAITRSLRTFKTGLLVGIDYKINFRAHPPLAASIEHLHERNAVRVFDLLGNNGGLYLKIGQAIAMQSAILPPAFQKMFAKMFDDAPQNDWREVEKVIREDFGKSPEEVFGVSFSGEPGKGVMEKTARASASVAQVHWARLADGREVAIKIQKKEIARQVGWDLWAFKVVAFAYSWWFKIPMYSLVPYISERLMLETDFENEADNAEEMRKLVAGESRLNGRVYIPEVYRDLSSKRVMTAEWIEGVRLWDKAGITNRWQGGWRAGSPGAGGAKLPPIRQTNGNPDPNVPAGTAKNGLLKPDRLSWKGHNGKGGLGVSLTEVMGTIVDLFSAQMFLWGLVHCDPHPGNIFIRRLPSGKPEVVLIDHGLYIRMNPKFRHQYALFWKSLLAFDNDTIKDIVSSWGVNNPDIFASATLMRPYQGGDNSTLNELRNGATGKDQQERAYEMQVKARDGIKQILGDETKWPRELIFIGRNLRIVQGNNQFLGSPVNRIKITGLWASRALTESLDLSYTERWSNWVKHLRFRSVLVLTDIVFLWSRLRQALGLGRGMEEDIEERMRVMAKDFGVELNHGVFEG
;
A
#
# COMPACT_ATOMS: atom_id res chain seq x y z
N MET A 1 39.71 56.57 -23.16
CA MET A 1 38.75 57.68 -22.93
C MET A 1 37.92 57.27 -21.72
N PHE A 2 38.39 57.56 -20.50
CA PHE A 2 37.94 58.67 -19.62
C PHE A 2 36.44 58.52 -19.25
N ARG A 3 35.95 58.58 -18.01
CA ARG A 3 36.42 59.05 -16.67
C ARG A 3 35.33 58.56 -15.68
N ASP A 4 35.64 57.85 -14.60
CA ASP A 4 35.90 58.34 -13.23
C ASP A 4 34.86 59.29 -12.59
N VAL A 5 34.52 58.96 -11.33
CA VAL A 5 34.54 59.80 -10.10
C VAL A 5 33.28 59.64 -9.22
N SER A 6 33.39 58.87 -8.13
CA SER A 6 32.71 59.13 -6.83
C SER A 6 33.43 60.29 -6.12
N PRO A 7 32.86 60.98 -5.09
CA PRO A 7 33.29 60.65 -3.71
C PRO A 7 32.38 61.11 -2.50
N THR A 8 32.53 60.39 -1.36
CA THR A 8 32.74 60.90 0.04
C THR A 8 31.63 61.65 0.81
N LEU A 9 31.48 61.70 2.15
CA LEU A 9 32.21 61.31 3.37
C LEU A 9 31.23 61.44 4.60
N GLY A 10 31.48 60.74 5.72
CA GLY A 10 30.78 60.90 7.03
C GLY A 10 31.18 62.16 7.82
N PRO A 11 30.71 62.39 9.08
CA PRO A 11 31.03 61.53 10.25
C PRO A 11 29.94 61.39 11.37
N SER A 12 30.25 60.54 12.36
CA SER A 12 29.51 60.10 13.57
C SER A 12 29.29 61.16 14.68
N GLN A 13 28.29 60.96 15.59
CA GLN A 13 28.39 61.13 17.08
C GLN A 13 27.08 60.75 17.87
N PHE A 14 27.25 59.96 18.96
CA PHE A 14 26.64 59.87 20.32
C PHE A 14 25.12 59.88 20.71
N SER A 15 24.73 58.81 21.46
CA SER A 15 24.16 58.74 22.84
C SER A 15 22.66 58.90 23.22
N SER A 16 22.14 57.85 23.90
CA SER A 16 21.36 57.76 25.17
C SER A 16 19.91 58.28 25.40
N ALA A 17 19.08 57.35 25.90
CA ALA A 17 18.19 57.40 27.10
C ALA A 17 16.70 57.84 27.07
N ILE A 18 15.89 56.86 27.53
CA ILE A 18 14.53 56.69 28.13
C ILE A 18 13.86 57.89 28.86
N PRO A 19 12.50 57.93 28.89
CA PRO A 19 11.67 58.38 30.03
C PRO A 19 10.63 57.32 30.58
N PRO A 20 10.00 57.55 31.77
CA PRO A 20 9.68 56.57 32.85
C PRO A 20 8.16 56.21 33.07
N PRO A 21 7.75 55.48 34.17
CA PRO A 21 6.56 54.58 34.20
C PRO A 21 5.38 54.87 35.19
N SER A 22 4.30 54.05 35.07
CA SER A 22 3.21 53.59 36.03
C SER A 22 2.04 54.55 36.36
N PRO A 23 0.79 54.11 36.75
CA PRO A 23 0.40 53.01 37.68
C PRO A 23 -0.91 52.17 37.32
N PRO A 24 -1.43 51.24 38.18
CA PRO A 24 -2.16 50.02 37.78
C PRO A 24 -3.64 49.80 38.26
N PHE A 25 -4.22 48.66 37.78
CA PHE A 25 -5.39 47.84 38.20
C PHE A 25 -6.83 48.14 37.69
N SER A 26 -7.45 47.16 37.00
CA SER A 26 -8.58 46.35 37.53
C SER A 26 -8.99 45.21 36.58
N ALA A 27 -9.33 44.07 37.16
CA ALA A 27 -9.63 42.79 36.53
C ALA A 27 -11.03 42.67 35.92
N HIS A 28 -11.15 41.91 34.82
CA HIS A 28 -12.38 41.20 34.43
C HIS A 28 -12.02 39.79 33.96
N ASN A 29 -12.75 38.82 34.54
CA ASN A 29 -12.61 37.38 34.38
C ASN A 29 -12.91 36.91 32.95
N ASP A 30 -12.03 36.09 32.39
CA ASP A 30 -12.32 35.23 31.23
C ASP A 30 -12.46 33.78 31.74
N PRO A 31 -13.57 33.06 31.51
CA PRO A 31 -13.82 31.73 32.10
C PRO A 31 -13.09 30.56 31.41
N LEU A 32 -12.06 30.83 30.60
CA LEU A 32 -11.37 29.80 29.80
C LEU A 32 -9.95 29.44 30.29
N ASP A 33 -9.52 29.98 31.43
CA ASP A 33 -8.15 29.80 31.95
C ASP A 33 -7.95 28.60 32.92
N ASP A 34 -8.99 27.80 33.15
CA ASP A 34 -8.99 26.71 34.16
C ASP A 34 -8.70 25.30 33.63
N ILE A 35 -8.34 25.13 32.34
CA ILE A 35 -8.12 23.79 31.75
C ILE A 35 -6.62 23.41 31.60
N TYR A 36 -5.70 24.37 31.72
CA TYR A 36 -4.26 24.09 31.71
C TYR A 36 -3.58 24.58 32.98
N GLY A 37 -3.59 23.72 34.00
CA GLY A 37 -2.93 23.97 35.28
C GLY A 37 -1.45 24.33 35.12
N SER A 38 -1.09 25.53 35.56
CA SER A 38 0.30 25.98 35.72
C SER A 38 0.88 25.42 37.03
N ALA A 39 2.00 24.70 36.94
CA ALA A 39 2.77 24.25 38.10
C ALA A 39 3.42 25.45 38.84
N PRO A 40 3.72 25.34 40.15
CA PRO A 40 4.04 26.48 41.00
C PRO A 40 5.47 27.03 40.79
N ASN A 41 5.63 28.33 41.06
CA ASN A 41 6.89 29.06 41.01
C ASN A 41 7.95 28.46 41.97
N SER A 42 9.15 28.24 41.45
CA SER A 42 10.36 27.90 42.20
C SER A 42 10.87 29.10 43.02
N PRO A 43 11.55 28.88 44.17
CA PRO A 43 11.87 29.94 45.12
C PRO A 43 13.08 30.78 44.72
N ASP A 44 13.04 32.05 45.14
CA ASP A 44 14.10 33.05 45.07
C ASP A 44 15.35 32.64 45.87
N LEU A 45 16.54 32.76 45.27
CA LEU A 45 17.81 32.77 45.99
C LEU A 45 18.77 33.80 45.38
N THR A 46 18.94 34.89 46.12
CA THR A 46 19.95 35.93 45.98
C THR A 46 21.34 35.44 46.43
N SER A 47 22.40 35.67 45.64
CA SER A 47 23.71 36.23 46.07
C SER A 47 24.78 36.15 44.97
N GLN A 48 25.66 37.17 44.93
CA GLN A 48 26.75 37.41 43.97
C GLN A 48 28.10 36.72 44.36
N PRO A 49 29.15 36.70 43.49
CA PRO A 49 30.05 35.56 43.24
C PRO A 49 31.44 35.64 43.94
N PRO A 50 32.36 34.65 43.74
CA PRO A 50 33.40 34.81 42.69
C PRO A 50 33.93 33.52 41.99
N ALA A 51 34.44 33.74 40.76
CA ALA A 51 35.54 33.10 39.99
C ALA A 51 35.74 31.55 39.97
N ASP A 52 35.39 30.88 38.85
CA ASP A 52 36.29 30.23 37.85
C ASP A 52 35.47 29.50 36.75
N PRO A 53 35.99 29.24 35.53
CA PRO A 53 35.19 28.91 34.35
C PRO A 53 34.92 27.40 34.21
N ALA A 54 33.66 27.01 34.29
CA ALA A 54 33.20 25.67 33.92
C ALA A 54 32.01 25.76 32.94
N HIS A 55 32.09 24.94 31.91
CA HIS A 55 31.12 24.76 30.83
C HIS A 55 29.65 24.73 31.29
N GLU A 56 28.82 25.62 30.72
CA GLU A 56 27.37 25.40 30.64
C GLU A 56 26.89 25.53 29.19
N ILE A 57 26.53 24.38 28.63
CA ILE A 57 25.94 24.21 27.31
C ILE A 57 24.43 24.40 27.49
N LEU A 58 23.87 25.49 26.98
CA LEU A 58 22.42 25.62 26.78
C LEU A 58 22.01 24.57 25.74
N SER A 59 21.39 23.49 26.20
CA SER A 59 20.89 22.43 25.32
C SER A 59 19.64 22.93 24.59
N ASP A 60 19.66 22.90 23.27
CA ASP A 60 18.50 23.12 22.38
C ASP A 60 17.59 21.86 22.31
N LEU A 61 17.84 20.87 23.16
CA LEU A 61 17.03 19.67 23.29
C LEU A 61 15.57 19.97 23.65
N PRO A 62 15.25 20.88 24.58
CA PRO A 62 13.87 21.17 24.93
C PRO A 62 13.10 21.88 23.81
N SER A 63 13.77 22.61 22.92
CA SER A 63 13.11 23.30 21.79
C SER A 63 12.83 22.32 20.64
N ARG A 64 13.77 21.41 20.35
CA ARG A 64 13.58 20.33 19.36
C ARG A 64 12.67 19.22 19.83
N GLN A 65 12.71 18.88 21.12
CA GLN A 65 11.77 17.94 21.71
C GLN A 65 10.37 18.54 21.74
N ARG A 66 10.22 19.84 22.04
CA ARG A 66 8.95 20.54 21.82
C ARG A 66 8.52 20.51 20.35
N ALA A 67 9.40 20.72 19.37
CA ALA A 67 9.04 20.67 17.96
C ALA A 67 8.63 19.27 17.49
N LEU A 68 9.37 18.23 17.89
CA LEU A 68 9.07 16.82 17.60
C LEU A 68 7.80 16.35 18.32
N ASP A 69 7.61 16.74 19.58
CA ASP A 69 6.39 16.46 20.34
C ASP A 69 5.21 17.23 19.74
N THR A 70 5.40 18.43 19.20
CA THR A 70 4.34 19.19 18.51
C THR A 70 3.99 18.56 17.16
N ASP A 71 4.98 18.08 16.40
CA ASP A 71 4.77 17.43 15.11
C ASP A 71 4.17 16.02 15.29
N ALA A 72 4.63 15.25 16.28
CA ALA A 72 4.04 13.98 16.66
C ALA A 72 2.66 14.15 17.30
N TYR A 73 2.40 15.24 18.04
CA TYR A 73 1.07 15.59 18.53
C TYR A 73 0.17 16.02 17.38
N ARG A 74 0.64 16.76 16.38
CA ARG A 74 -0.12 17.09 15.16
C ARG A 74 -0.43 15.88 14.30
N GLU A 75 0.54 14.99 14.13
CA GLU A 75 0.39 13.72 13.42
C GLU A 75 -0.54 12.79 14.20
N GLY A 76 -0.41 12.75 15.53
CA GLY A 76 -1.31 12.06 16.45
C GLY A 76 -2.72 12.63 16.41
N LEU A 77 -2.90 13.95 16.36
CA LEU A 77 -4.21 14.61 16.25
C LEU A 77 -4.81 14.48 14.85
N ALA A 78 -3.98 14.43 13.79
CA ALA A 78 -4.43 14.22 12.42
C ALA A 78 -4.80 12.76 12.16
N ASN A 79 -4.05 11.80 12.71
CA ASN A 79 -4.39 10.38 12.68
C ASN A 79 -5.57 10.08 13.60
N SER A 80 -5.63 10.67 14.79
CA SER A 80 -6.77 10.61 15.70
C SER A 80 -8.01 11.23 15.08
N LYS A 81 -7.93 12.45 14.52
CA LYS A 81 -9.06 13.03 13.77
C LYS A 81 -9.40 12.19 12.55
N GLY A 82 -8.44 11.68 11.80
CA GLY A 82 -8.71 10.80 10.65
C GLY A 82 -9.40 9.50 11.07
N GLN A 83 -9.02 8.93 12.21
CA GLN A 83 -9.57 7.68 12.73
C GLN A 83 -10.92 7.88 13.42
N TYR A 84 -11.09 8.91 14.26
CA TYR A 84 -12.36 9.26 14.91
C TYR A 84 -13.37 9.92 13.97
N VAL A 85 -12.94 10.69 12.96
CA VAL A 85 -13.85 11.20 11.91
C VAL A 85 -14.29 10.06 11.01
N GLN A 86 -13.44 9.07 10.75
CA GLN A 86 -13.80 7.94 9.91
C GLN A 86 -14.60 6.88 10.67
N GLU A 87 -14.29 6.61 11.95
CA GLU A 87 -15.14 5.85 12.87
C GLU A 87 -16.49 6.57 13.09
N GLY A 88 -16.50 7.87 13.36
CA GLY A 88 -17.74 8.66 13.47
C GLY A 88 -18.53 8.74 12.16
N PHE A 89 -17.86 8.72 11.00
CA PHE A 89 -18.50 8.63 9.68
C PHE A 89 -19.09 7.24 9.42
N ASP A 90 -18.37 6.17 9.78
CA ASP A 90 -18.82 4.78 9.66
C ASP A 90 -19.96 4.47 10.66
N GLU A 91 -19.93 5.06 11.87
CA GLU A 91 -20.99 5.03 12.88
C GLU A 91 -22.21 5.85 12.45
N GLY A 92 -22.03 7.02 11.83
CA GLY A 92 -23.10 7.81 11.23
C GLY A 92 -23.82 7.09 10.09
N PHE A 93 -23.09 6.29 9.29
CA PHE A 93 -23.66 5.43 8.25
C PHE A 93 -24.53 4.30 8.82
N SER A 94 -24.12 3.70 9.94
CA SER A 94 -24.86 2.60 10.56
C SER A 94 -26.12 3.10 11.28
N LEU A 95 -26.09 4.25 11.95
CA LEU A 95 -27.28 4.90 12.51
C LEU A 95 -28.24 5.36 11.41
N GLY A 96 -27.72 6.02 10.36
CA GLY A 96 -28.51 6.43 9.20
C GLY A 96 -29.19 5.26 8.48
N ALA A 97 -28.52 4.10 8.41
CA ALA A 97 -29.11 2.88 7.87
C ALA A 97 -30.26 2.33 8.73
N ASN A 98 -30.11 2.31 10.06
CA ASN A 98 -31.18 1.88 10.97
C ASN A 98 -32.38 2.84 10.92
N ILE A 99 -32.16 4.15 10.91
CA ILE A 99 -33.23 5.15 10.73
C ILE A 99 -33.91 4.97 9.36
N GLY A 100 -33.13 4.76 8.30
CA GLY A 100 -33.64 4.51 6.96
C GLY A 100 -34.52 3.25 6.86
N GLN A 101 -34.19 2.19 7.60
CA GLN A 101 -35.03 0.99 7.68
C GLN A 101 -36.40 1.27 8.31
N HIS A 102 -36.45 2.03 9.41
CA HIS A 102 -37.71 2.42 10.05
C HIS A 102 -38.57 3.32 9.15
N VAL A 103 -37.94 4.30 8.49
CA VAL A 103 -38.63 5.16 7.51
C VAL A 103 -39.18 4.33 6.36
N GLY A 104 -38.39 3.37 5.85
CA GLY A 104 -38.82 2.43 4.82
C GLY A 104 -40.01 1.58 5.25
N TYR A 105 -40.01 1.08 6.49
CA TYR A 105 -41.14 0.34 7.05
C TYR A 105 -42.41 1.19 7.14
N ILE A 106 -42.32 2.41 7.69
CA ILE A 106 -43.44 3.36 7.81
C ILE A 106 -44.06 3.65 6.44
N PHE A 107 -43.24 3.96 5.44
CA PHE A 107 -43.73 4.20 4.08
C PHE A 107 -44.32 2.94 3.44
N GLY A 108 -43.71 1.78 3.66
CA GLY A 108 -44.21 0.50 3.16
C GLY A 108 -45.62 0.19 3.67
N VAL A 109 -45.86 0.36 4.97
CA VAL A 109 -47.17 0.13 5.58
C VAL A 109 -48.21 1.13 5.08
N LEU A 110 -47.90 2.44 5.11
CA LEU A 110 -48.85 3.47 4.67
C LEU A 110 -49.18 3.37 3.17
N GLN A 111 -48.18 3.09 2.33
CA GLN A 111 -48.40 2.88 0.89
C GLN A 111 -49.21 1.61 0.63
N GLY A 112 -48.95 0.53 1.38
CA GLY A 112 -49.74 -0.71 1.31
C GLY A 112 -51.22 -0.46 1.65
N ILE A 113 -51.47 0.33 2.68
CA ILE A 113 -52.83 0.73 3.09
C ILE A 113 -53.51 1.59 2.02
N VAL A 114 -52.83 2.60 1.47
CA VAL A 114 -53.37 3.42 0.36
C VAL A 114 -53.72 2.54 -0.84
N ASN A 115 -52.82 1.63 -1.22
CA ASN A 115 -53.04 0.73 -2.35
C ASN A 115 -54.22 -0.23 -2.11
N ALA A 116 -54.39 -0.73 -0.88
CA ALA A 116 -55.51 -1.59 -0.51
C ALA A 116 -56.86 -0.83 -0.50
N LEU A 117 -56.85 0.46 -0.15
CA LEU A 117 -58.03 1.32 -0.16
C LEU A 117 -58.33 1.89 -1.55
N ALA A 118 -57.38 1.90 -2.48
CA ALA A 118 -57.56 2.42 -3.84
C ALA A 118 -58.64 1.68 -4.65
N THR A 119 -59.01 0.46 -4.26
CA THR A 119 -60.11 -0.30 -4.88
C THR A 119 -61.50 0.10 -4.38
N HIS A 120 -61.59 0.92 -3.32
CA HIS A 120 -62.84 1.38 -2.72
C HIS A 120 -62.84 2.92 -2.60
N ASN A 121 -63.65 3.60 -3.42
CA ASN A 121 -63.79 5.07 -3.39
C ASN A 121 -64.51 5.52 -2.11
N ASP A 122 -63.74 5.70 -1.04
CA ASP A 122 -64.28 6.00 0.29
C ASP A 122 -63.47 7.13 0.96
N ALA A 123 -64.07 7.85 1.92
CA ALA A 123 -63.43 8.97 2.62
C ALA A 123 -62.11 8.59 3.32
N ARG A 124 -61.92 7.29 3.57
CA ARG A 124 -60.73 6.66 4.15
C ARG A 124 -59.50 6.73 3.24
N LEU A 125 -59.69 6.73 1.92
CA LEU A 125 -58.58 6.84 0.96
C LEU A 125 -57.92 8.23 1.03
N ALA A 126 -58.73 9.28 1.08
CA ALA A 126 -58.23 10.65 1.22
C ALA A 126 -57.51 10.87 2.57
N GLU A 127 -57.99 10.24 3.65
CA GLU A 127 -57.33 10.24 4.95
C GLU A 127 -55.96 9.52 4.89
N ALA A 128 -55.89 8.34 4.24
CA ALA A 128 -54.66 7.56 4.09
C ALA A 128 -53.62 8.28 3.20
N GLU A 129 -54.04 8.88 2.10
CA GLU A 129 -53.17 9.66 1.21
C GLU A 129 -52.62 10.90 1.91
N GLY A 130 -53.44 11.59 2.71
CA GLY A 130 -53.02 12.72 3.53
C GLY A 130 -51.97 12.33 4.58
N LEU A 131 -52.14 11.17 5.22
CA LEU A 131 -51.17 10.63 6.18
C LEU A 131 -49.84 10.27 5.49
N LEU A 132 -49.89 9.62 4.32
CA LEU A 132 -48.70 9.28 3.55
C LEU A 132 -47.94 10.53 3.08
N GLN A 133 -48.64 11.58 2.62
CA GLN A 133 -47.99 12.84 2.23
C GLN A 133 -47.35 13.55 3.43
N SER A 134 -48.02 13.53 4.59
CA SER A 134 -47.48 14.09 5.83
C SER A 134 -46.24 13.32 6.30
N ALA A 135 -46.26 11.99 6.21
CA ALA A 135 -45.11 11.14 6.51
C ALA A 135 -43.93 11.43 5.57
N LYS A 136 -44.17 11.57 4.26
CA LYS A 136 -43.11 11.89 3.27
C LYS A 136 -42.43 13.23 3.53
N LYS A 137 -43.16 14.19 4.09
CA LYS A 137 -42.63 15.52 4.42
C LYS A 137 -41.82 15.49 5.72
N GLU A 138 -42.37 14.88 6.78
CA GLU A 138 -41.72 14.87 8.10
C GLU A 138 -40.57 13.85 8.22
N LEU A 139 -40.62 12.74 7.46
CA LEU A 139 -39.57 11.72 7.41
C LEU A 139 -38.58 11.92 6.26
N ALA A 140 -38.56 13.10 5.64
CA ALA A 140 -37.56 13.46 4.66
C ALA A 140 -36.16 13.47 5.30
N ILE A 141 -35.14 13.06 4.55
CA ILE A 141 -33.76 12.95 5.05
C ILE A 141 -33.28 14.28 5.65
N GLU A 142 -33.65 15.40 5.03
CA GLU A 142 -33.31 16.77 5.46
C GLU A 142 -33.93 17.13 6.82
N GLU A 143 -35.05 16.52 7.19
CA GLU A 143 -35.76 16.76 8.45
C GLU A 143 -35.32 15.77 9.55
N VAL A 144 -35.13 14.50 9.20
CA VAL A 144 -34.76 13.43 10.16
C VAL A 144 -33.28 13.49 10.53
N LEU A 145 -32.40 13.82 9.58
CA LEU A 145 -30.98 14.05 9.84
C LEU A 145 -30.61 15.54 9.81
N GLY A 146 -31.62 16.41 9.97
CA GLY A 146 -31.44 17.86 10.00
C GLY A 146 -30.71 18.35 11.25
N LYS A 147 -30.31 19.63 11.21
CA LYS A 147 -29.57 20.30 12.30
C LYS A 147 -30.27 20.28 13.67
N ASN A 148 -31.57 19.97 13.70
CA ASN A 148 -32.36 19.84 14.91
C ASN A 148 -32.05 18.55 15.69
N TRP A 149 -31.64 17.48 14.98
CA TRP A 149 -31.44 16.16 15.56
C TRP A 149 -29.99 15.71 15.55
N VAL A 150 -29.18 16.21 14.61
CA VAL A 150 -27.75 15.92 14.49
C VAL A 150 -26.96 17.24 14.50
N ASP A 151 -25.82 17.30 15.18
CA ASP A 151 -24.94 18.47 15.20
C ASP A 151 -23.93 18.51 14.03
N GLU A 152 -23.06 19.53 13.99
CA GLU A 152 -22.06 19.69 12.92
C GLU A 152 -20.92 18.64 12.98
N GLU A 153 -20.85 17.88 14.06
CA GLU A 153 -19.86 16.83 14.31
C GLU A 153 -20.43 15.41 14.08
N GLY A 154 -21.74 15.30 13.76
CA GLY A 154 -22.41 14.03 13.45
C GLY A 154 -23.03 13.33 14.66
N ILE A 155 -23.10 14.00 15.82
CA ILE A 155 -23.62 13.44 17.07
C ILE A 155 -25.13 13.71 17.17
N TRP A 156 -25.90 12.69 17.57
CA TRP A 156 -27.35 12.82 17.76
C TRP A 156 -27.71 13.55 19.07
N LYS A 157 -28.82 14.28 19.06
CA LYS A 157 -29.23 15.19 20.16
C LYS A 157 -30.34 14.64 21.06
N TRP A 158 -30.83 13.42 20.83
CA TRP A 158 -31.94 12.83 21.59
C TRP A 158 -31.46 11.81 22.64
N GLU A 159 -32.17 11.72 23.75
CA GLU A 159 -31.87 10.77 24.82
C GLU A 159 -32.29 9.34 24.45
N VAL A 160 -31.48 8.36 24.89
CA VAL A 160 -31.73 6.92 24.72
C VAL A 160 -31.90 6.33 26.12
N GLU A 161 -32.99 5.61 26.37
CA GLU A 161 -33.25 5.01 27.68
C GLU A 161 -32.26 3.88 27.99
N ASP A 162 -31.35 4.13 28.92
CA ASP A 162 -30.21 3.27 29.26
C ASP A 162 -30.63 2.01 30.04
N LYS A 163 -30.32 0.81 29.50
CA LYS A 163 -30.53 -0.48 30.19
C LYS A 163 -29.37 -1.49 30.07
N SER A 164 -28.28 -1.16 29.37
CA SER A 164 -27.11 -2.07 29.21
C SER A 164 -25.80 -1.31 28.93
N GLU A 165 -24.66 -1.91 29.32
CA GLU A 165 -23.31 -1.34 29.11
C GLU A 165 -22.93 -1.14 27.62
N ASP A 166 -23.69 -1.74 26.69
CA ASP A 166 -23.56 -1.54 25.24
C ASP A 166 -24.92 -1.11 24.65
N VAL A 167 -25.01 0.13 24.13
CA VAL A 167 -26.20 0.65 23.43
C VAL A 167 -26.05 0.38 21.93
N THR A 168 -27.04 -0.28 21.33
CA THR A 168 -27.01 -0.60 19.89
C THR A 168 -27.60 0.54 19.03
N PHE A 169 -27.09 0.72 17.81
CA PHE A 169 -27.62 1.75 16.88
C PHE A 169 -29.10 1.57 16.52
N SER A 170 -29.64 0.35 16.63
CA SER A 170 -31.07 0.08 16.48
C SER A 170 -31.88 0.70 17.64
N GLU A 171 -31.40 0.57 18.88
CA GLU A 171 -32.02 1.21 20.06
C GLU A 171 -31.95 2.74 19.99
N VAL A 172 -30.84 3.28 19.50
CA VAL A 172 -30.69 4.73 19.26
C VAL A 172 -31.70 5.22 18.21
N ALA A 173 -31.85 4.50 17.09
CA ALA A 173 -32.82 4.83 16.04
C ALA A 173 -34.28 4.72 16.53
N ASN A 174 -34.59 3.72 17.35
CA ASN A 174 -35.91 3.55 17.98
C ASN A 174 -36.30 4.71 18.91
N CYS A 175 -35.31 5.36 19.52
CA CYS A 175 -35.53 6.52 20.38
C CYS A 175 -35.64 7.85 19.61
N HIS A 176 -35.44 7.85 18.28
CA HIS A 176 -35.53 9.07 17.49
C HIS A 176 -36.97 9.64 17.53
N PRO A 177 -37.19 10.89 17.98
CA PRO A 177 -38.53 11.41 18.27
C PRO A 177 -39.50 11.42 17.08
N VAL A 178 -39.02 11.80 15.88
CA VAL A 178 -39.85 11.79 14.66
C VAL A 178 -40.19 10.37 14.21
N VAL A 179 -39.20 9.45 14.22
CA VAL A 179 -39.41 8.04 13.87
C VAL A 179 -40.39 7.39 14.84
N ARG A 180 -40.22 7.58 16.15
CA ARG A 180 -41.10 7.05 17.19
C ARG A 180 -42.54 7.56 17.04
N LYS A 181 -42.73 8.87 16.84
CA LYS A 181 -44.04 9.49 16.56
C LYS A 181 -44.75 8.79 15.40
N TRP A 182 -44.02 8.53 14.30
CA TRP A 182 -44.60 7.92 13.11
C TRP A 182 -44.80 6.40 13.24
N MET A 183 -43.93 5.70 13.97
CA MET A 183 -44.14 4.29 14.34
C MET A 183 -45.41 4.12 15.16
N ASP A 184 -45.63 4.96 16.17
CA ASP A 184 -46.86 4.96 16.99
C ASP A 184 -48.08 5.31 16.13
N SER A 185 -47.96 6.30 15.25
CA SER A 185 -49.04 6.69 14.33
C SER A 185 -49.41 5.56 13.35
N VAL A 186 -48.43 4.82 12.84
CA VAL A 186 -48.66 3.66 11.98
C VAL A 186 -49.31 2.52 12.76
N ALA A 187 -48.88 2.27 14.00
CA ALA A 187 -49.49 1.27 14.87
C ALA A 187 -50.96 1.59 15.16
N ASP A 188 -51.29 2.86 15.43
CA ASP A 188 -52.65 3.31 15.66
C ASP A 188 -53.53 3.20 14.41
N VAL A 189 -53.02 3.59 13.24
CA VAL A 189 -53.73 3.46 11.96
C VAL A 189 -53.96 1.99 11.63
N ALA A 190 -52.95 1.15 11.81
CA ALA A 190 -53.06 -0.30 11.60
C ALA A 190 -54.12 -0.91 12.52
N LYS A 191 -54.14 -0.52 13.80
CA LYS A 191 -55.16 -0.97 14.75
C LYS A 191 -56.56 -0.46 14.41
N LYS A 192 -56.69 0.81 13.99
CA LYS A 192 -57.94 1.43 13.57
C LYS A 192 -58.56 0.71 12.37
N TRP A 193 -57.72 0.22 11.45
CA TRP A 193 -58.16 -0.39 10.19
C TRP A 193 -57.98 -1.93 10.15
N GLY A 194 -57.62 -2.55 11.27
CA GLY A 194 -57.52 -4.00 11.40
C GLY A 194 -56.39 -4.62 10.58
N VAL A 195 -55.32 -3.87 10.33
CA VAL A 195 -54.13 -4.34 9.60
C VAL A 195 -53.25 -5.14 10.56
N ASP A 196 -52.99 -6.40 10.22
CA ASP A 196 -52.06 -7.25 10.97
C ASP A 196 -50.61 -6.91 10.63
N LEU A 197 -49.95 -6.15 11.51
CA LEU A 197 -48.55 -5.76 11.34
C LEU A 197 -47.58 -6.94 11.52
N GLN A 198 -47.98 -8.01 12.22
CA GLN A 198 -47.12 -9.19 12.39
C GLN A 198 -46.96 -9.96 11.07
N ALA A 199 -47.93 -9.87 10.16
CA ALA A 199 -47.82 -10.44 8.82
C ALA A 199 -46.79 -9.68 7.96
N VAL A 200 -46.64 -8.37 8.17
CA VAL A 200 -45.64 -7.53 7.48
C VAL A 200 -44.23 -7.82 8.01
N GLU A 201 -44.08 -7.97 9.33
CA GLU A 201 -42.80 -8.34 9.96
C GLU A 201 -42.34 -9.75 9.57
N LYS A 202 -43.25 -10.72 9.43
CA LYS A 202 -42.95 -12.07 8.93
C LYS A 202 -42.46 -12.09 7.49
N GLY A 203 -42.84 -11.12 6.65
CA GLY A 203 -42.32 -11.00 5.28
C GLY A 203 -40.92 -10.40 5.18
N LEU A 204 -40.42 -9.78 6.25
CA LEU A 204 -39.08 -9.19 6.36
C LEU A 204 -38.05 -10.14 7.00
N GLN A 205 -38.51 -11.20 7.68
CA GLN A 205 -37.64 -12.28 8.16
C GLN A 205 -37.51 -13.35 7.06
N PRO A 206 -36.29 -13.80 6.71
CA PRO A 206 -36.14 -14.91 5.78
C PRO A 206 -36.82 -16.16 6.36
N GLU A 207 -37.59 -16.85 5.54
CA GLU A 207 -38.30 -18.09 5.89
C GLU A 207 -37.33 -19.10 6.55
N GLU A 208 -37.46 -19.32 7.86
CA GLU A 208 -36.96 -20.52 8.51
C GLU A 208 -37.91 -21.67 8.15
N GLU A 209 -37.41 -22.66 7.40
CA GLU A 209 -38.14 -23.91 7.13
C GLU A 209 -38.39 -24.66 8.45
N GLU A 210 -39.61 -24.58 8.99
CA GLU A 210 -40.07 -25.42 10.10
C GLU A 210 -40.29 -26.87 9.64
N GLU A 211 -39.47 -27.77 10.18
CA GLU A 211 -39.55 -29.22 10.02
C GLU A 211 -40.80 -29.76 10.75
N GLN A 212 -41.86 -30.08 9.99
CA GLN A 212 -43.09 -30.69 10.50
C GLN A 212 -42.86 -32.12 11.03
N SER A 213 -43.27 -32.37 12.28
CA SER A 213 -43.50 -33.73 12.82
C SER A 213 -45.01 -33.97 13.04
N PRO A 214 -45.53 -35.22 12.86
CA PRO A 214 -46.95 -35.43 12.57
C PRO A 214 -47.83 -35.58 13.83
N PRO A 215 -49.16 -35.45 13.70
CA PRO A 215 -50.07 -35.14 14.80
C PRO A 215 -50.69 -36.40 15.40
N LYS A 216 -51.07 -36.37 16.68
CA LYS A 216 -52.03 -37.34 17.24
C LYS A 216 -52.92 -36.72 18.32
N ASN A 217 -54.22 -36.73 18.07
CA ASN A 217 -55.25 -36.60 19.09
C ASN A 217 -56.03 -37.91 19.24
N ALA A 218 -56.20 -38.31 20.51
CA ALA A 218 -57.30 -39.06 21.12
C ALA A 218 -57.67 -40.50 20.68
N SER A 219 -57.30 -41.50 21.48
CA SER A 219 -58.21 -42.16 22.46
C SER A 219 -57.81 -43.60 22.85
N LYS A 220 -57.70 -43.79 24.18
CA LYS A 220 -58.04 -44.97 25.03
C LYS A 220 -57.90 -46.39 24.46
N HIS A 221 -56.92 -47.15 24.96
CA HIS A 221 -57.14 -48.25 25.93
C HIS A 221 -55.81 -48.91 26.40
N LEU A 222 -55.59 -48.89 27.72
CA LEU A 222 -55.13 -50.00 28.58
C LEU A 222 -53.94 -50.89 28.12
N LEU A 223 -52.76 -50.75 28.77
CA LEU A 223 -52.25 -51.65 29.84
C LEU A 223 -50.77 -51.38 30.18
N THR A 224 -50.55 -50.91 31.41
CA THR A 224 -49.49 -51.29 32.38
C THR A 224 -48.12 -51.77 31.87
N LEU A 225 -47.06 -50.99 32.16
CA LEU A 225 -46.01 -51.28 33.17
C LEU A 225 -44.90 -50.20 33.13
N ARG A 226 -44.65 -49.55 34.27
CA ARG A 226 -43.64 -48.49 34.50
C ARG A 226 -42.22 -49.07 34.66
N PRO A 227 -41.18 -48.26 34.42
CA PRO A 227 -40.34 -47.92 35.57
C PRO A 227 -40.10 -46.41 35.69
N THR A 228 -40.17 -45.98 36.94
CA THR A 228 -40.01 -44.62 37.46
C THR A 228 -38.53 -44.24 37.60
N LEU A 229 -38.16 -43.05 37.13
CA LEU A 229 -37.06 -42.28 37.69
C LEU A 229 -37.44 -41.86 39.11
N THR A 230 -36.74 -42.37 40.12
CA THR A 230 -36.78 -41.84 41.48
C THR A 230 -35.46 -41.17 41.81
N ARG A 231 -35.53 -39.85 41.95
CA ARG A 231 -34.67 -39.06 42.82
C ARG A 231 -34.75 -39.68 44.23
N SER A 232 -33.62 -40.13 44.76
CA SER A 232 -33.48 -40.45 46.18
C SER A 232 -32.07 -40.14 46.64
N THR A 233 -31.99 -39.05 47.40
CA THR A 233 -30.95 -38.74 48.37
C THR A 233 -30.72 -39.91 49.32
N ILE A 234 -29.52 -40.49 49.33
CA ILE A 234 -29.09 -41.31 50.47
C ILE A 234 -27.65 -40.95 50.83
N ALA A 235 -27.55 -40.34 52.01
CA ALA A 235 -26.37 -40.08 52.82
C ALA A 235 -25.68 -41.41 53.27
N PRO A 236 -24.47 -41.37 53.82
CA PRO A 236 -23.55 -42.51 53.79
C PRO A 236 -23.94 -43.62 54.76
N SER A 237 -23.81 -44.86 54.28
CA SER A 237 -23.97 -46.08 55.06
C SER A 237 -22.74 -46.34 55.94
N LEU A 238 -22.82 -45.91 57.20
CA LEU A 238 -22.07 -46.48 58.31
C LEU A 238 -22.65 -47.87 58.64
N VAL A 239 -22.21 -48.91 57.96
CA VAL A 239 -22.46 -50.28 58.43
C VAL A 239 -21.37 -50.63 59.43
N ARG A 240 -21.67 -50.28 60.68
CA ARG A 240 -21.09 -50.85 61.90
C ARG A 240 -21.41 -52.35 61.91
N ARG A 241 -20.40 -53.16 61.62
CA ARG A 241 -20.44 -54.61 61.76
C ARG A 241 -20.68 -54.94 63.25
N LEU A 242 -21.76 -55.65 63.54
CA LEU A 242 -22.18 -56.05 64.89
C LEU A 242 -21.08 -56.91 65.54
N GLN A 243 -20.44 -56.37 66.57
CA GLN A 243 -19.73 -57.15 67.57
C GLN A 243 -20.77 -57.81 68.47
N THR A 244 -21.00 -59.11 68.28
CA THR A 244 -21.53 -59.98 69.32
C THR A 244 -20.38 -60.35 70.23
N THR A 245 -20.02 -59.46 71.15
CA THR A 245 -19.12 -59.79 72.26
C THR A 245 -19.96 -60.09 73.48
N GLU A 246 -20.04 -61.37 73.81
CA GLU A 246 -20.17 -61.80 75.20
C GLU A 246 -19.00 -61.16 75.99
N TRP A 247 -19.30 -60.57 77.14
CA TRP A 247 -18.37 -59.71 77.86
C TRP A 247 -17.20 -60.53 78.40
N GLN A 248 -16.00 -60.38 77.81
CA GLN A 248 -14.74 -60.89 78.36
C GLN A 248 -13.82 -59.69 78.69
N PRO A 249 -13.24 -59.63 79.90
CA PRO A 249 -12.31 -58.56 80.28
C PRO A 249 -11.03 -58.62 79.42
N ALA A 250 -10.61 -57.45 78.91
CA ALA A 250 -9.45 -57.30 78.05
C ALA A 250 -8.16 -57.79 78.71
N ARG A 251 -7.48 -58.75 78.08
CA ARG A 251 -6.07 -59.07 78.33
C ARG A 251 -5.23 -58.35 77.25
N PRO A 252 -4.05 -57.79 77.57
CA PRO A 252 -3.18 -57.21 76.55
C PRO A 252 -2.73 -58.27 75.53
N ILE A 253 -2.75 -57.91 74.25
CA ILE A 253 -2.35 -58.76 73.11
C ILE A 253 -0.84 -58.97 73.13
N ASN A 254 -0.41 -60.22 72.99
CA ASN A 254 1.00 -60.64 72.99
C ASN A 254 1.72 -60.09 71.74
N PRO A 255 2.89 -59.42 71.85
CA PRO A 255 3.59 -58.77 70.72
C PRO A 255 3.98 -59.72 69.56
N ALA A 256 3.86 -61.03 69.76
CA ALA A 256 4.10 -62.03 68.71
C ALA A 256 3.02 -62.06 67.60
N ASP A 257 1.82 -61.51 67.84
CA ASP A 257 0.68 -61.58 66.91
C ASP A 257 0.57 -60.38 65.94
N LEU A 258 1.58 -59.51 65.89
CA LEU A 258 1.60 -58.37 64.94
C LEU A 258 2.08 -58.82 63.53
N PRO A 259 1.30 -58.57 62.46
CA PRO A 259 1.67 -58.97 61.10
C PRO A 259 2.91 -58.20 60.60
N LYS A 260 3.90 -58.94 60.08
CA LYS A 260 5.18 -58.37 59.62
C LYS A 260 4.98 -57.44 58.40
N PRO A 261 5.64 -56.27 58.35
CA PRO A 261 5.41 -55.24 57.33
C PRO A 261 5.87 -55.69 55.93
N LYS A 262 5.00 -55.52 54.92
CA LYS A 262 5.34 -55.73 53.51
C LYS A 262 6.22 -54.57 52.99
N PRO A 263 7.37 -54.84 52.34
CA PRO A 263 8.26 -53.78 51.88
C PRO A 263 7.64 -52.97 50.73
N ARG A 264 7.77 -51.64 50.83
CA ARG A 264 7.22 -50.64 49.89
C ARG A 264 7.97 -50.68 48.55
N LYS A 265 7.29 -50.85 47.42
CA LYS A 265 7.88 -50.72 46.07
C LYS A 265 8.29 -49.26 45.81
N ILE A 266 9.59 -48.98 45.84
CA ILE A 266 10.14 -47.63 45.58
C ILE A 266 10.13 -47.39 44.06
N LYS A 267 9.40 -46.38 43.59
CA LYS A 267 9.49 -45.93 42.19
C LYS A 267 10.89 -45.30 41.98
N PRO A 268 11.65 -45.66 40.95
CA PRO A 268 12.99 -45.12 40.76
C PRO A 268 12.94 -43.59 40.55
N PRO A 269 13.99 -42.85 40.98
CA PRO A 269 14.02 -41.40 40.91
C PRO A 269 13.87 -40.87 39.47
N PHE A 270 13.32 -39.67 39.33
CA PHE A 270 12.96 -39.01 38.07
C PHE A 270 14.09 -38.98 37.02
N THR A 271 15.34 -39.09 37.46
CA THR A 271 16.58 -39.07 36.66
C THR A 271 16.79 -40.29 35.74
N ARG A 272 16.05 -41.39 35.89
CA ARG A 272 16.20 -42.60 35.04
C ARG A 272 15.18 -42.77 33.92
N ARG A 273 14.28 -41.81 33.68
CA ARG A 273 13.33 -41.90 32.55
C ARG A 273 14.09 -41.70 31.24
N LYS A 274 14.22 -42.76 30.42
CA LYS A 274 14.86 -42.71 29.09
C LYS A 274 14.35 -41.55 28.23
N TRP A 275 13.07 -41.18 28.39
CA TRP A 275 12.46 -40.03 27.74
C TRP A 275 13.03 -38.68 28.16
N VAL A 276 13.42 -38.48 29.43
CA VAL A 276 14.06 -37.24 29.89
C VAL A 276 15.45 -37.10 29.28
N ARG A 277 16.23 -38.19 29.21
CA ARG A 277 17.55 -38.20 28.53
C ARG A 277 17.42 -37.97 27.02
N ARG A 278 16.41 -38.55 26.38
CA ARG A 278 16.10 -38.33 24.95
C ARG A 278 15.65 -36.89 24.70
N LEU A 279 14.77 -36.34 25.54
CA LEU A 279 14.33 -34.96 25.46
C LEU A 279 15.51 -34.01 25.64
N PHE A 280 16.36 -34.23 26.66
CA PHE A 280 17.56 -33.43 26.87
C PHE A 280 18.54 -33.52 25.69
N ALA A 281 18.79 -34.72 25.15
CA ALA A 281 19.65 -34.89 23.99
C ALA A 281 19.08 -34.21 22.73
N VAL A 282 17.77 -34.32 22.49
CA VAL A 282 17.08 -33.65 21.38
C VAL A 282 17.14 -32.13 21.57
N SER A 283 16.83 -31.62 22.77
CA SER A 283 16.93 -30.18 23.07
C SER A 283 18.36 -29.66 22.94
N ALA A 284 19.37 -30.44 23.34
CA ALA A 284 20.77 -30.07 23.17
C ALA A 284 21.18 -30.03 21.70
N VAL A 285 20.79 -31.04 20.90
CA VAL A 285 21.05 -31.06 19.45
C VAL A 285 20.34 -29.92 18.73
N LEU A 286 19.06 -29.67 19.06
CA LEU A 286 18.31 -28.53 18.52
C LEU A 286 18.89 -27.19 18.96
N GLY A 287 19.35 -27.09 20.22
CA GLY A 287 20.01 -25.90 20.75
C GLY A 287 21.34 -25.61 20.06
N ILE A 288 22.17 -26.63 19.84
CA ILE A 288 23.43 -26.52 19.07
C ILE A 288 23.13 -26.16 17.60
N GLY A 289 22.11 -26.79 17.01
CA GLY A 289 21.67 -26.45 15.65
C GLY A 289 21.20 -24.99 15.54
N TYR A 290 20.47 -24.50 16.54
CA TYR A 290 20.01 -23.11 16.60
C TYR A 290 21.16 -22.11 16.80
N THR A 291 22.15 -22.41 17.65
CA THR A 291 23.32 -21.53 17.82
C THR A 291 24.20 -21.49 16.57
N ILE A 292 24.37 -22.63 15.88
CA ILE A 292 25.07 -22.69 14.60
C ILE A 292 24.30 -21.89 13.53
N ASP A 293 22.97 -22.04 13.47
CA ASP A 293 22.13 -21.32 12.50
C ASP A 293 22.20 -19.80 12.71
N THR A 294 22.06 -19.34 13.94
CA THR A 294 22.07 -17.92 14.29
C THR A 294 23.44 -17.28 14.08
N GLN A 295 24.54 -17.95 14.43
CA GLN A 295 25.88 -17.35 14.33
C GLN A 295 26.55 -17.51 12.96
N PHE A 296 26.35 -18.63 12.27
CA PHE A 296 27.09 -18.95 11.04
C PHE A 296 26.23 -18.84 9.76
N ASN A 297 24.96 -19.25 9.82
CA ASN A 297 24.03 -19.23 8.68
C ASN A 297 23.07 -18.02 8.67
N ALA A 298 23.29 -17.01 9.52
CA ALA A 298 22.46 -15.81 9.61
C ALA A 298 20.94 -16.13 9.74
N SER A 299 20.62 -17.13 10.57
CA SER A 299 19.26 -17.60 10.86
C SER A 299 18.50 -18.24 9.69
N ALA A 300 19.20 -18.73 8.66
CA ALA A 300 18.59 -19.34 7.45
C ALA A 300 17.60 -20.49 7.75
N ILE A 301 17.91 -21.36 8.71
CA ILE A 301 17.05 -22.49 9.08
C ILE A 301 15.79 -21.98 9.80
N THR A 302 15.97 -21.07 10.76
CA THR A 302 14.85 -20.45 11.50
C THR A 302 13.88 -19.72 10.55
N ARG A 303 14.42 -18.95 9.58
CA ARG A 303 13.66 -18.27 8.52
C ARG A 303 12.90 -19.27 7.64
N SER A 304 13.54 -20.36 7.25
CA SER A 304 12.93 -21.41 6.44
C SER A 304 11.78 -22.10 7.20
N LEU A 305 11.97 -22.44 8.48
CA LEU A 305 10.90 -23.02 9.30
C LEU A 305 9.70 -22.07 9.46
N ARG A 306 9.92 -20.77 9.68
CA ARG A 306 8.83 -19.78 9.71
C ARG A 306 8.07 -19.76 8.39
N THR A 307 8.79 -19.79 7.27
CA THR A 307 8.21 -19.81 5.92
C THR A 307 7.34 -21.04 5.70
N PHE A 308 7.82 -22.24 6.06
CA PHE A 308 7.03 -23.46 5.94
C PHE A 308 5.83 -23.47 6.88
N LYS A 309 5.99 -23.02 8.14
CA LYS A 309 4.89 -22.91 9.11
C LYS A 309 3.80 -21.98 8.59
N THR A 310 4.15 -20.75 8.22
CA THR A 310 3.20 -19.76 7.71
C THR A 310 2.57 -20.25 6.40
N GLY A 311 3.36 -20.79 5.48
CA GLY A 311 2.87 -21.37 4.23
C GLY A 311 1.88 -22.51 4.46
N LEU A 312 2.12 -23.39 5.43
CA LEU A 312 1.17 -24.46 5.76
C LEU A 312 -0.12 -23.91 6.38
N LEU A 313 -0.03 -22.95 7.32
CA LEU A 313 -1.19 -22.33 7.95
C LEU A 313 -2.07 -21.61 6.94
N VAL A 314 -1.49 -20.80 6.05
CA VAL A 314 -2.21 -20.10 4.99
C VAL A 314 -2.87 -21.11 4.04
N GLY A 315 -2.16 -22.17 3.66
CA GLY A 315 -2.67 -23.20 2.75
C GLY A 315 -3.88 -23.96 3.32
N ILE A 316 -3.79 -24.37 4.60
CA ILE A 316 -4.90 -25.01 5.31
C ILE A 316 -6.08 -24.05 5.46
N ASP A 317 -5.82 -22.79 5.80
CA ASP A 317 -6.86 -21.79 6.02
C ASP A 317 -7.68 -21.54 4.73
N TYR A 318 -7.01 -21.34 3.59
CA TYR A 318 -7.71 -21.24 2.30
C TYR A 318 -8.43 -22.52 1.92
N LYS A 319 -7.85 -23.70 2.19
CA LYS A 319 -8.49 -24.98 1.84
C LYS A 319 -9.81 -25.22 2.59
N ILE A 320 -9.89 -24.74 3.83
CA ILE A 320 -11.07 -24.89 4.68
C ILE A 320 -12.10 -23.78 4.39
N ASN A 321 -11.64 -22.52 4.29
CA ASN A 321 -12.51 -21.35 4.34
C ASN A 321 -12.80 -20.69 2.98
N PHE A 322 -12.13 -21.08 1.89
CA PHE A 322 -12.45 -20.54 0.55
C PHE A 322 -13.69 -21.24 -0.04
N ARG A 323 -14.87 -20.86 0.46
CA ARG A 323 -16.20 -21.37 0.09
C ARG A 323 -17.21 -20.22 0.20
N ALA A 324 -18.37 -20.33 -0.43
CA ALA A 324 -19.44 -19.33 -0.33
C ALA A 324 -19.79 -19.01 1.14
N HIS A 325 -19.88 -20.04 1.99
CA HIS A 325 -20.06 -19.90 3.43
C HIS A 325 -18.89 -20.55 4.19
N PRO A 326 -17.91 -19.74 4.65
CA PRO A 326 -16.76 -20.25 5.37
C PRO A 326 -17.14 -20.75 6.80
N PRO A 327 -16.67 -21.93 7.24
CA PRO A 327 -17.00 -22.44 8.57
C PRO A 327 -16.24 -21.75 9.71
N LEU A 328 -15.08 -21.13 9.43
CA LEU A 328 -14.20 -20.50 10.42
C LEU A 328 -13.84 -19.05 10.05
N ALA A 329 -14.61 -18.41 9.16
CA ALA A 329 -14.43 -17.01 8.80
C ALA A 329 -15.79 -16.35 8.58
N ALA A 330 -15.92 -15.06 8.93
CA ALA A 330 -17.15 -14.30 8.71
C ALA A 330 -17.41 -14.05 7.21
N SER A 331 -16.35 -13.87 6.43
CA SER A 331 -16.42 -13.67 4.97
C SER A 331 -15.11 -14.07 4.29
N ILE A 332 -15.11 -14.11 2.96
CA ILE A 332 -13.91 -14.38 2.16
C ILE A 332 -12.92 -13.20 2.23
N GLU A 333 -13.41 -11.97 2.39
CA GLU A 333 -12.59 -10.78 2.60
C GLU A 333 -11.78 -10.91 3.89
N HIS A 334 -12.41 -11.33 4.98
CA HIS A 334 -11.73 -11.55 6.26
C HIS A 334 -10.71 -12.69 6.18
N LEU A 335 -10.98 -13.72 5.37
CA LEU A 335 -10.01 -14.77 5.05
C LEU A 335 -8.78 -14.19 4.33
N HIS A 336 -8.98 -13.30 3.36
CA HIS A 336 -7.87 -12.64 2.66
C HIS A 336 -7.09 -11.72 3.59
N GLU A 337 -7.76 -10.94 4.44
CA GLU A 337 -7.13 -10.01 5.37
C GLU A 337 -6.21 -10.72 6.37
N ARG A 338 -6.71 -11.74 7.08
CA ARG A 338 -5.87 -12.46 8.06
C ARG A 338 -4.69 -13.15 7.41
N ASN A 339 -4.84 -13.67 6.19
CA ASN A 339 -3.74 -14.31 5.47
C ASN A 339 -2.77 -13.28 4.87
N ALA A 340 -3.25 -12.11 4.46
CA ALA A 340 -2.41 -11.00 4.03
C ALA A 340 -1.52 -10.53 5.19
N VAL A 341 -2.06 -10.41 6.40
CA VAL A 341 -1.28 -10.09 7.62
C VAL A 341 -0.23 -11.17 7.90
N ARG A 342 -0.61 -12.46 7.90
CA ARG A 342 0.35 -13.56 8.12
C ARG A 342 1.51 -13.57 7.13
N VAL A 343 1.23 -13.31 5.86
CA VAL A 343 2.27 -13.21 4.82
C VAL A 343 3.10 -11.95 5.06
N PHE A 344 2.47 -10.80 5.29
CA PHE A 344 3.18 -9.55 5.60
C PHE A 344 4.15 -9.71 6.78
N ASP A 345 3.68 -10.29 7.90
CA ASP A 345 4.50 -10.56 9.08
C ASP A 345 5.65 -11.52 8.76
N LEU A 346 5.43 -12.55 7.94
CA LEU A 346 6.51 -13.44 7.51
C LEU A 346 7.58 -12.67 6.72
N LEU A 347 7.15 -11.84 5.76
CA LEU A 347 8.07 -11.08 4.91
C LEU A 347 8.85 -10.04 5.71
N GLY A 348 8.19 -9.33 6.62
CA GLY A 348 8.81 -8.37 7.54
C GLY A 348 9.78 -9.03 8.52
N ASN A 349 9.35 -10.11 9.20
CA ASN A 349 10.18 -10.79 10.20
C ASN A 349 11.40 -11.53 9.61
N ASN A 350 11.29 -12.00 8.36
CA ASN A 350 12.45 -12.56 7.68
C ASN A 350 13.33 -11.45 7.08
N GLY A 351 12.77 -10.35 6.59
CA GLY A 351 13.55 -9.25 6.05
C GLY A 351 14.40 -9.65 4.82
N GLY A 352 15.27 -8.74 4.36
CA GLY A 352 16.21 -9.01 3.28
C GLY A 352 15.51 -9.44 1.98
N LEU A 353 15.87 -10.63 1.47
CA LEU A 353 15.31 -11.16 0.23
C LEU A 353 13.79 -11.37 0.29
N TYR A 354 13.22 -11.75 1.44
CA TYR A 354 11.76 -11.93 1.56
C TYR A 354 11.01 -10.62 1.35
N LEU A 355 11.52 -9.50 1.85
CA LEU A 355 10.93 -8.19 1.56
C LEU A 355 10.99 -7.88 0.06
N LYS A 356 12.09 -8.23 -0.61
CA LYS A 356 12.21 -8.04 -2.07
C LYS A 356 11.26 -8.95 -2.86
N ILE A 357 11.09 -10.21 -2.44
CA ILE A 357 10.07 -11.13 -3.00
C ILE A 357 8.67 -10.53 -2.80
N GLY A 358 8.40 -10.02 -1.60
CA GLY A 358 7.19 -9.29 -1.25
C GLY A 358 6.92 -8.14 -2.19
N GLN A 359 7.90 -7.24 -2.37
CA GLN A 359 7.82 -6.11 -3.28
C GLN A 359 7.60 -6.59 -4.73
N ALA A 360 8.30 -7.63 -5.18
CA ALA A 360 8.11 -8.19 -6.52
C ALA A 360 6.69 -8.74 -6.74
N ILE A 361 6.10 -9.38 -5.72
CA ILE A 361 4.71 -9.90 -5.75
C ILE A 361 3.69 -8.76 -5.64
N ALA A 362 3.91 -7.80 -4.74
CA ALA A 362 3.08 -6.63 -4.48
C ALA A 362 2.77 -5.84 -5.74
N MET A 363 3.77 -5.74 -6.61
CA MET A 363 3.71 -4.92 -7.82
C MET A 363 2.90 -5.58 -8.94
N GLN A 364 2.49 -6.83 -8.76
CA GLN A 364 1.49 -7.51 -9.58
C GLN A 364 0.10 -7.49 -8.92
N SER A 365 -0.20 -6.42 -8.18
CA SER A 365 -1.39 -6.29 -7.32
C SER A 365 -2.72 -6.65 -7.98
N ALA A 366 -2.90 -6.48 -9.30
CA ALA A 366 -4.14 -6.86 -10.01
C ALA A 366 -4.54 -8.31 -9.80
N ILE A 367 -3.55 -9.19 -9.69
CA ILE A 367 -3.78 -10.63 -9.61
C ILE A 367 -4.11 -11.03 -8.16
N LEU A 368 -3.80 -10.14 -7.20
CA LEU A 368 -3.96 -10.41 -5.78
C LEU A 368 -5.26 -9.80 -5.24
N PRO A 369 -5.91 -10.46 -4.26
CA PRO A 369 -7.04 -9.88 -3.56
C PRO A 369 -6.69 -8.52 -2.91
N PRO A 370 -7.63 -7.56 -2.82
CA PRO A 370 -7.37 -6.20 -2.31
C PRO A 370 -6.66 -6.16 -0.95
N ALA A 371 -6.97 -7.11 -0.05
CA ALA A 371 -6.33 -7.18 1.27
C ALA A 371 -4.80 -7.40 1.20
N PHE A 372 -4.32 -8.23 0.26
CA PHE A 372 -2.89 -8.42 0.03
C PHE A 372 -2.25 -7.17 -0.56
N GLN A 373 -2.95 -6.48 -1.47
CA GLN A 373 -2.47 -5.22 -2.05
C GLN A 373 -2.24 -4.17 -0.96
N LYS A 374 -3.21 -4.00 -0.04
CA LYS A 374 -3.14 -3.06 1.09
C LYS A 374 -1.97 -3.37 2.01
N MET A 375 -1.77 -4.64 2.39
CA MET A 375 -0.66 -5.02 3.26
C MET A 375 0.69 -4.87 2.56
N PHE A 376 0.80 -5.29 1.30
CA PHE A 376 2.04 -5.20 0.58
C PHE A 376 2.48 -3.77 0.25
N ALA A 377 1.54 -2.82 0.13
CA ALA A 377 1.85 -1.40 0.01
C ALA A 377 2.61 -0.85 1.24
N LYS A 378 2.46 -1.46 2.42
CA LYS A 378 3.18 -1.04 3.65
C LYS A 378 4.61 -1.58 3.73
N MET A 379 5.05 -2.46 2.83
CA MET A 379 6.39 -3.06 2.87
C MET A 379 7.49 -2.18 2.26
N PHE A 380 7.16 -0.95 1.87
CA PHE A 380 8.07 -0.03 1.19
C PHE A 380 8.77 0.97 2.15
N ASP A 381 8.56 0.85 3.47
CA ASP A 381 9.12 1.73 4.49
C ASP A 381 10.35 1.16 5.24
N ASP A 382 11.12 2.06 5.85
CA ASP A 382 12.54 1.97 6.26
C ASP A 382 13.07 0.59 6.70
N ALA A 383 14.08 0.10 5.97
CA ALA A 383 14.84 -1.08 6.36
C ALA A 383 15.93 -0.72 7.39
N PRO A 384 16.15 -1.56 8.43
CA PRO A 384 17.18 -1.31 9.45
C PRO A 384 18.58 -1.21 8.82
N GLN A 385 19.42 -0.32 9.34
CA GLN A 385 20.79 -0.09 8.86
C GLN A 385 21.77 -1.05 9.57
N ASN A 386 22.80 -1.51 8.86
CA ASN A 386 23.88 -2.28 9.46
C ASN A 386 24.92 -1.34 10.08
N ASP A 387 25.53 -1.77 11.18
CA ASP A 387 26.62 -1.05 11.83
C ASP A 387 27.80 -0.85 10.88
N TRP A 388 28.49 0.29 11.00
CA TRP A 388 29.64 0.65 10.18
C TRP A 388 30.73 -0.43 10.14
N ARG A 389 30.92 -1.19 11.23
CA ARG A 389 31.92 -2.27 11.28
C ARG A 389 31.64 -3.38 10.25
N GLU A 390 30.37 -3.70 10.03
CA GLU A 390 29.98 -4.70 9.03
C GLU A 390 30.14 -4.15 7.61
N VAL A 391 29.84 -2.86 7.42
CA VAL A 391 30.06 -2.14 6.15
C VAL A 391 31.54 -2.14 5.76
N GLU A 392 32.40 -1.74 6.70
CA GLU A 392 33.84 -1.73 6.51
C GLU A 392 34.38 -3.14 6.20
N LYS A 393 33.83 -4.16 6.86
CA LYS A 393 34.20 -5.55 6.58
C LYS A 393 33.88 -5.96 5.15
N VAL A 394 32.69 -5.61 4.63
CA VAL A 394 32.31 -5.91 3.23
C VAL A 394 33.27 -5.23 2.25
N ILE A 395 33.60 -3.95 2.46
CA ILE A 395 34.55 -3.22 1.62
C ILE A 395 35.94 -3.88 1.65
N ARG A 396 36.43 -4.24 2.85
CA ARG A 396 37.75 -4.89 3.00
C ARG A 396 37.81 -6.27 2.35
N GLU A 397 36.74 -7.05 2.44
CA GLU A 397 36.65 -8.37 1.81
C GLU A 397 36.65 -8.27 0.27
N ASP A 398 35.99 -7.27 -0.32
CA ASP A 398 35.91 -7.11 -1.78
C ASP A 398 37.17 -6.48 -2.39
N PHE A 399 37.72 -5.45 -1.75
CA PHE A 399 38.83 -4.67 -2.32
C PHE A 399 40.21 -5.03 -1.72
N GLY A 400 40.26 -5.83 -0.65
CA GLY A 400 41.49 -6.15 0.07
C GLY A 400 42.15 -4.96 0.79
N LYS A 401 41.48 -3.81 0.84
CA LYS A 401 41.98 -2.50 1.31
C LYS A 401 40.98 -1.84 2.25
N SER A 402 41.42 -0.85 3.02
CA SER A 402 40.52 -0.08 3.88
C SER A 402 39.59 0.84 3.06
N PRO A 403 38.43 1.26 3.57
CA PRO A 403 37.59 2.25 2.89
C PRO A 403 38.32 3.57 2.58
N GLU A 404 39.24 3.99 3.45
CA GLU A 404 40.06 5.20 3.27
C GLU A 404 41.03 5.06 2.09
N GLU A 405 41.60 3.88 1.89
CA GLU A 405 42.47 3.57 0.76
C GLU A 405 41.69 3.42 -0.55
N VAL A 406 40.54 2.74 -0.52
CA VAL A 406 39.71 2.48 -1.71
C VAL A 406 39.16 3.79 -2.28
N PHE A 407 38.50 4.59 -1.44
CA PHE A 407 37.83 5.81 -1.89
C PHE A 407 38.71 7.07 -1.80
N GLY A 408 39.95 6.93 -1.29
CA GLY A 408 40.84 8.07 -1.09
C GLY A 408 40.28 9.10 -0.09
N VAL A 409 39.55 8.62 0.92
CA VAL A 409 38.91 9.44 1.97
C VAL A 409 39.64 9.32 3.29
N SER A 410 39.40 10.25 4.21
CA SER A 410 39.93 10.18 5.59
C SER A 410 38.82 10.47 6.59
N PHE A 411 38.67 9.60 7.59
CA PHE A 411 37.78 9.82 8.73
C PHE A 411 38.44 10.67 9.83
N SER A 412 39.76 10.78 9.83
CA SER A 412 40.57 11.59 10.75
C SER A 412 40.79 13.03 10.26
N GLY A 413 40.44 13.33 9.00
CA GLY A 413 40.55 14.68 8.43
C GLY A 413 41.91 15.00 7.81
N GLU A 414 42.61 14.01 7.24
CA GLU A 414 43.90 14.21 6.60
C GLU A 414 43.83 15.19 5.41
N PRO A 415 44.78 16.15 5.30
CA PRO A 415 44.82 17.08 4.18
C PRO A 415 44.96 16.37 2.82
N GLY A 416 44.18 16.79 1.83
CA GLY A 416 44.23 16.24 0.47
C GLY A 416 43.43 14.94 0.26
N LYS A 417 42.80 14.40 1.30
CA LYS A 417 41.87 13.27 1.21
C LYS A 417 40.41 13.75 1.15
N GLY A 418 39.55 12.92 0.58
CA GLY A 418 38.11 13.12 0.60
C GLY A 418 37.48 12.85 1.97
N VAL A 419 36.15 12.94 2.06
CA VAL A 419 35.37 12.63 3.27
C VAL A 419 34.27 11.63 2.96
N MET A 420 33.93 10.77 3.91
CA MET A 420 32.85 9.78 3.78
C MET A 420 32.03 9.75 5.07
N GLU A 421 30.71 9.63 4.93
CA GLU A 421 29.81 9.43 6.07
C GLU A 421 29.75 7.97 6.49
N LYS A 422 29.94 7.72 7.79
CA LYS A 422 29.74 6.39 8.37
C LYS A 422 28.27 6.03 8.55
N THR A 423 27.41 7.04 8.68
CA THR A 423 25.96 6.87 8.76
C THR A 423 25.40 6.72 7.35
N ALA A 424 24.53 5.75 7.11
CA ALA A 424 23.90 5.59 5.80
C ALA A 424 22.82 6.65 5.59
N ARG A 425 22.79 7.23 4.38
CA ARG A 425 21.78 8.22 3.95
C ARG A 425 20.47 7.59 3.50
N ALA A 426 20.55 6.35 3.04
CA ALA A 426 19.40 5.54 2.69
C ALA A 426 19.72 4.09 3.01
N SER A 427 18.70 3.33 3.41
CA SER A 427 18.79 1.89 3.62
C SER A 427 17.62 1.23 2.93
N ALA A 428 17.94 0.26 2.08
CA ALA A 428 16.99 -0.58 1.38
C ALA A 428 17.02 -2.00 1.96
N SER A 429 16.17 -2.88 1.42
CA SER A 429 16.06 -4.28 1.86
C SER A 429 17.37 -5.06 1.70
N VAL A 430 18.15 -4.80 0.65
CA VAL A 430 19.37 -5.57 0.29
C VAL A 430 20.67 -4.81 0.58
N ALA A 431 20.62 -3.49 0.64
CA ALA A 431 21.81 -2.64 0.66
C ALA A 431 21.57 -1.31 1.37
N GLN A 432 22.66 -0.62 1.71
CA GLN A 432 22.62 0.73 2.27
C GLN A 432 23.54 1.66 1.50
N VAL A 433 23.19 2.94 1.46
CA VAL A 433 23.88 3.95 0.64
C VAL A 433 24.54 4.98 1.55
N HIS A 434 25.85 5.14 1.37
CA HIS A 434 26.66 6.13 2.07
C HIS A 434 27.02 7.28 1.12
N TRP A 435 27.04 8.50 1.64
CA TRP A 435 27.54 9.65 0.90
C TRP A 435 29.04 9.80 1.12
N ALA A 436 29.78 10.12 0.05
CA ALA A 436 31.17 10.52 0.13
C ALA A 436 31.49 11.64 -0.85
N ARG A 437 32.53 12.41 -0.53
CA ARG A 437 33.17 13.37 -1.42
C ARG A 437 34.62 12.95 -1.61
N LEU A 438 35.00 12.63 -2.84
CA LEU A 438 36.35 12.20 -3.21
C LEU A 438 37.33 13.38 -3.17
N ALA A 439 38.63 13.09 -3.19
CA ALA A 439 39.69 14.11 -3.14
C ALA A 439 39.65 15.10 -4.33
N ASP A 440 39.16 14.65 -5.49
CA ASP A 440 38.98 15.50 -6.68
C ASP A 440 37.69 16.36 -6.64
N GLY A 441 36.94 16.28 -5.54
CA GLY A 441 35.73 17.05 -5.30
C GLY A 441 34.44 16.41 -5.84
N ARG A 442 34.49 15.27 -6.54
CA ARG A 442 33.30 14.51 -6.94
C ARG A 442 32.54 14.02 -5.71
N GLU A 443 31.22 14.12 -5.74
CA GLU A 443 30.36 13.51 -4.73
C GLU A 443 29.75 12.24 -5.26
N VAL A 444 29.75 11.21 -4.42
CA VAL A 444 29.38 9.86 -4.81
C VAL A 444 28.42 9.23 -3.79
N ALA A 445 27.52 8.42 -4.32
CA ALA A 445 26.70 7.47 -3.58
C ALA A 445 27.41 6.11 -3.60
N ILE A 446 27.78 5.59 -2.42
CA ILE A 446 28.41 4.29 -2.25
C ILE A 446 27.36 3.33 -1.70
N LYS A 447 26.78 2.51 -2.59
CA LYS A 447 25.80 1.47 -2.27
C LYS A 447 26.54 0.21 -1.87
N ILE A 448 26.26 -0.30 -0.68
CA ILE A 448 26.98 -1.44 -0.08
C ILE A 448 25.95 -2.49 0.31
N GLN A 449 26.13 -3.71 -0.18
CA GLN A 449 25.26 -4.83 0.12
C GLN A 449 25.37 -5.23 1.60
N LYS A 450 24.23 -5.55 2.22
CA LYS A 450 24.20 -6.08 3.59
C LYS A 450 24.82 -7.48 3.61
N LYS A 451 25.74 -7.73 4.54
CA LYS A 451 26.57 -8.95 4.58
C LYS A 451 25.75 -10.24 4.65
N GLU A 452 24.64 -10.23 5.38
CA GLU A 452 23.76 -11.38 5.55
C GLU A 452 23.10 -11.85 4.24
N ILE A 453 22.93 -10.98 3.25
CA ILE A 453 22.26 -11.30 1.99
C ILE A 453 22.97 -12.43 1.25
N ALA A 454 24.29 -12.36 1.11
CA ALA A 454 25.06 -13.35 0.37
C ALA A 454 24.91 -14.78 0.92
N ARG A 455 24.66 -14.93 2.24
CA ARG A 455 24.46 -16.25 2.89
C ARG A 455 22.99 -16.68 2.89
N GLN A 456 22.05 -15.73 2.96
CA GLN A 456 20.61 -16.00 3.08
C GLN A 456 19.95 -16.31 1.73
N VAL A 457 20.39 -15.66 0.65
CA VAL A 457 19.69 -15.70 -0.65
C VAL A 457 19.49 -17.14 -1.16
N GLY A 458 20.49 -18.01 -1.06
CA GLY A 458 20.38 -19.39 -1.53
C GLY A 458 19.30 -20.20 -0.79
N TRP A 459 19.29 -20.11 0.55
CA TRP A 459 18.30 -20.80 1.39
C TRP A 459 16.90 -20.22 1.23
N ASP A 460 16.79 -18.90 1.18
CA ASP A 460 15.52 -18.20 1.03
C ASP A 460 14.87 -18.52 -0.33
N LEU A 461 15.64 -18.53 -1.42
CA LEU A 461 15.14 -18.93 -2.75
C LEU A 461 14.76 -20.40 -2.80
N TRP A 462 15.50 -21.28 -2.11
CA TRP A 462 15.14 -22.69 -2.03
C TRP A 462 13.80 -22.87 -1.30
N ALA A 463 13.62 -22.23 -0.15
CA ALA A 463 12.36 -22.28 0.60
C ALA A 463 11.19 -21.73 -0.23
N PHE A 464 11.39 -20.60 -0.91
CA PHE A 464 10.41 -20.01 -1.82
C PHE A 464 10.02 -20.98 -2.95
N LYS A 465 11.00 -21.63 -3.60
CA LYS A 465 10.75 -22.64 -4.65
C LYS A 465 9.94 -23.83 -4.14
N VAL A 466 10.27 -24.35 -2.95
CA VAL A 466 9.53 -25.48 -2.35
C VAL A 466 8.10 -25.10 -2.02
N VAL A 467 7.88 -23.94 -1.39
CA VAL A 467 6.54 -23.45 -1.07
C VAL A 467 5.72 -23.22 -2.33
N ALA A 468 6.29 -22.56 -3.35
CA ALA A 468 5.58 -22.30 -4.60
C ALA A 468 5.25 -23.58 -5.38
N PHE A 469 6.13 -24.58 -5.35
CA PHE A 469 5.86 -25.91 -5.91
C PHE A 469 4.70 -26.58 -5.18
N ALA A 470 4.74 -26.63 -3.84
CA ALA A 470 3.67 -27.21 -3.03
C ALA A 470 2.32 -26.53 -3.27
N TYR A 471 2.30 -25.19 -3.34
CA TYR A 471 1.09 -24.42 -3.62
C TYR A 471 0.55 -24.64 -5.04
N SER A 472 1.43 -24.75 -6.04
CA SER A 472 1.00 -25.03 -7.42
C SER A 472 0.27 -26.35 -7.51
N TRP A 473 0.80 -27.38 -6.82
CA TRP A 473 0.15 -28.69 -6.71
C TRP A 473 -1.15 -28.64 -5.88
N TRP A 474 -1.16 -27.90 -4.76
CA TRP A 474 -2.29 -27.83 -3.83
C TRP A 474 -3.51 -27.08 -4.39
N PHE A 475 -3.28 -25.99 -5.12
CA PHE A 475 -4.33 -25.10 -5.66
C PHE A 475 -4.59 -25.30 -7.15
N LYS A 476 -3.82 -26.13 -7.85
CA LYS A 476 -3.92 -26.36 -9.31
C LYS A 476 -3.84 -25.04 -10.11
N ILE A 477 -2.98 -24.13 -9.65
CA ILE A 477 -2.64 -22.88 -10.34
C ILE A 477 -1.16 -22.98 -10.70
N PRO A 478 -0.76 -22.73 -11.95
CA PRO A 478 0.62 -22.91 -12.38
C PRO A 478 1.54 -21.77 -11.91
N MET A 479 1.70 -21.63 -10.60
CA MET A 479 2.56 -20.57 -10.03
C MET A 479 4.05 -20.89 -10.19
N TYR A 480 4.42 -22.17 -10.23
CA TYR A 480 5.82 -22.60 -10.23
C TYR A 480 6.57 -22.32 -11.54
N SER A 481 5.92 -22.29 -12.71
CA SER A 481 6.63 -22.11 -13.99
C SER A 481 7.36 -20.77 -14.09
N LEU A 482 6.87 -19.75 -13.37
CA LEU A 482 7.45 -18.40 -13.36
C LEU A 482 8.48 -18.20 -12.23
N VAL A 483 8.47 -19.06 -11.21
CA VAL A 483 9.30 -18.93 -10.01
C VAL A 483 10.80 -19.03 -10.30
N PRO A 484 11.31 -19.98 -11.14
CA PRO A 484 12.71 -20.00 -11.50
C PRO A 484 13.19 -18.70 -12.13
N TYR A 485 12.38 -18.13 -13.02
CA TYR A 485 12.70 -16.88 -13.71
C TYR A 485 12.70 -15.69 -12.75
N ILE A 486 11.71 -15.58 -11.86
CA ILE A 486 11.68 -14.56 -10.81
C ILE A 486 12.89 -14.71 -9.87
N SER A 487 13.22 -15.94 -9.48
CA SER A 487 14.37 -16.23 -8.59
C SER A 487 15.68 -15.78 -9.22
N GLU A 488 15.89 -16.08 -10.50
CA GLU A 488 17.09 -15.66 -11.25
C GLU A 488 17.21 -14.13 -11.28
N ARG A 489 16.11 -13.42 -11.54
CA ARG A 489 16.12 -11.95 -11.56
C ARG A 489 16.37 -11.34 -10.18
N LEU A 490 15.85 -11.93 -9.12
CA LEU A 490 16.15 -11.52 -7.74
C LEU A 490 17.63 -11.76 -7.38
N MET A 491 18.25 -12.83 -7.91
CA MET A 491 19.69 -13.06 -7.73
C MET A 491 20.53 -11.99 -8.45
N LEU A 492 20.14 -11.59 -9.67
CA LEU A 492 20.83 -10.53 -10.41
C LEU A 492 20.79 -9.18 -9.68
N GLU A 493 19.76 -8.92 -8.90
CA GLU A 493 19.66 -7.70 -8.08
C GLU A 493 20.67 -7.66 -6.92
N THR A 494 21.21 -8.83 -6.55
CA THR A 494 22.29 -8.92 -5.56
C THR A 494 23.68 -8.75 -6.18
N ASP A 495 23.77 -8.55 -7.50
CA ASP A 495 25.01 -8.38 -8.24
C ASP A 495 25.12 -6.94 -8.77
N PHE A 496 25.94 -6.12 -8.10
CA PHE A 496 26.09 -4.71 -8.43
C PHE A 496 26.94 -4.44 -9.67
N GLU A 497 27.70 -5.41 -10.17
CA GLU A 497 28.38 -5.27 -11.46
C GLU A 497 27.35 -5.29 -12.59
N ASN A 498 26.36 -6.16 -12.50
CA ASN A 498 25.23 -6.20 -13.43
C ASN A 498 24.38 -4.92 -13.36
N GLU A 499 24.13 -4.38 -12.15
CA GLU A 499 23.45 -3.08 -12.00
C GLU A 499 24.24 -1.95 -12.66
N ALA A 500 25.55 -1.92 -12.48
CA ALA A 500 26.44 -0.96 -13.13
C ALA A 500 26.44 -1.09 -14.67
N ASP A 501 26.46 -2.32 -15.20
CA ASP A 501 26.35 -2.59 -16.64
C ASP A 501 25.05 -2.03 -17.22
N ASN A 502 23.93 -2.28 -16.53
CA ASN A 502 22.62 -1.79 -16.95
C ASN A 502 22.54 -0.26 -16.92
N ALA A 503 23.13 0.39 -15.91
CA ALA A 503 23.19 1.85 -15.81
C ALA A 503 23.99 2.48 -16.96
N GLU A 504 25.18 1.95 -17.25
CA GLU A 504 26.03 2.46 -18.34
C GLU A 504 25.42 2.23 -19.72
N GLU A 505 24.81 1.08 -19.96
CA GLU A 505 24.11 0.80 -21.22
C GLU A 505 22.91 1.73 -21.39
N MET A 506 22.11 1.92 -20.34
CA MET A 506 20.97 2.83 -20.37
C MET A 506 21.41 4.29 -20.60
N ARG A 507 22.51 4.72 -19.98
CA ARG A 507 23.09 6.04 -20.22
C ARG A 507 23.47 6.25 -21.69
N LYS A 508 24.09 5.24 -22.34
CA LYS A 508 24.44 5.29 -23.76
C LYS A 508 23.20 5.36 -24.65
N LEU A 509 22.18 4.55 -24.37
CA LEU A 509 20.92 4.53 -25.13
C LEU A 509 20.17 5.87 -25.04
N VAL A 510 20.06 6.43 -23.83
CA VAL A 510 19.43 7.74 -23.61
C VAL A 510 20.20 8.86 -24.33
N ALA A 511 21.53 8.86 -24.24
CA ALA A 511 22.36 9.87 -24.93
C ALA A 511 22.26 9.76 -26.46
N GLY A 512 22.14 8.54 -26.99
CA GLY A 512 21.98 8.27 -28.42
C GLY A 512 20.59 8.61 -28.98
N GLU A 513 19.57 8.72 -28.14
CA GLU A 513 18.21 9.03 -28.56
C GLU A 513 17.89 10.53 -28.40
N SER A 514 17.91 11.25 -29.52
CA SER A 514 17.64 12.70 -29.59
C SER A 514 16.36 13.17 -28.88
N ARG A 515 15.32 12.33 -28.81
CA ARG A 515 14.03 12.65 -28.15
C ARG A 515 14.09 12.63 -26.63
N LEU A 516 15.08 11.95 -26.07
CA LEU A 516 15.28 11.73 -24.63
C LEU A 516 16.55 12.41 -24.11
N ASN A 517 17.55 12.61 -24.97
CA ASN A 517 18.79 13.29 -24.64
C ASN A 517 18.50 14.69 -24.06
N GLY A 518 19.06 14.97 -22.88
CA GLY A 518 18.85 16.21 -22.13
C GLY A 518 17.51 16.32 -21.38
N ARG A 519 16.61 15.33 -21.51
CA ARG A 519 15.39 15.21 -20.69
C ARG A 519 15.52 14.12 -19.62
N VAL A 520 16.30 13.09 -19.92
CA VAL A 520 16.57 11.96 -19.02
C VAL A 520 18.06 11.94 -18.70
N TYR A 521 18.40 11.75 -17.43
CA TYR A 521 19.77 11.64 -16.94
C TYR A 521 19.97 10.33 -16.20
N ILE A 522 21.08 9.65 -16.49
CA ILE A 522 21.49 8.42 -15.80
C ILE A 522 22.83 8.72 -15.10
N PRO A 523 22.93 8.54 -13.77
CA PRO A 523 24.14 8.83 -13.00
C PRO A 523 25.38 8.12 -13.54
N GLU A 524 26.54 8.76 -13.41
CA GLU A 524 27.81 8.09 -13.71
C GLU A 524 28.14 6.99 -12.72
N VAL A 525 28.56 5.82 -13.21
CA VAL A 525 29.08 4.75 -12.37
C VAL A 525 30.59 4.77 -12.42
N TYR A 526 31.23 4.69 -11.27
CA TYR A 526 32.68 4.65 -11.13
C TYR A 526 33.13 3.20 -10.94
N ARG A 527 33.48 2.54 -12.06
CA ARG A 527 33.86 1.12 -12.09
C ARG A 527 35.07 0.80 -11.23
N ASP A 528 36.07 1.67 -11.23
CA ASP A 528 37.29 1.48 -10.43
C ASP A 528 37.03 1.49 -8.92
N LEU A 529 35.88 2.01 -8.50
CA LEU A 529 35.41 2.07 -7.11
C LEU A 529 34.20 1.16 -6.87
N SER A 530 33.96 0.20 -7.77
CA SER A 530 32.84 -0.74 -7.70
C SER A 530 33.33 -2.19 -7.72
N SER A 531 32.53 -3.07 -7.16
CA SER A 531 32.71 -4.52 -7.07
C SER A 531 31.33 -5.19 -7.08
N LYS A 532 31.31 -6.53 -7.02
CA LYS A 532 30.08 -7.30 -6.90
C LYS A 532 29.15 -6.90 -5.74
N ARG A 533 29.69 -6.47 -4.59
CA ARG A 533 28.91 -6.09 -3.39
C ARG A 533 28.94 -4.59 -3.06
N VAL A 534 29.72 -3.79 -3.79
CA VAL A 534 29.84 -2.33 -3.59
C VAL A 534 29.68 -1.61 -4.93
N MET A 535 28.73 -0.70 -5.05
CA MET A 535 28.56 0.13 -6.24
C MET A 535 28.78 1.60 -5.89
N THR A 536 29.69 2.26 -6.61
CA THR A 536 29.94 3.69 -6.44
C THR A 536 29.44 4.45 -7.66
N ALA A 537 28.47 5.34 -7.45
CA ALA A 537 27.87 6.15 -8.51
C ALA A 537 27.85 7.64 -8.15
N GLU A 538 27.60 8.51 -9.13
CA GLU A 538 27.43 9.94 -8.94
C GLU A 538 26.31 10.23 -7.94
N TRP A 539 26.57 11.14 -6.99
CA TRP A 539 25.55 11.59 -6.06
C TRP A 539 24.53 12.50 -6.75
N ILE A 540 23.24 12.21 -6.58
CA ILE A 540 22.15 12.95 -7.21
C ILE A 540 21.38 13.80 -6.18
N GLU A 541 21.45 15.13 -6.35
CA GLU A 541 20.50 16.05 -5.72
C GLU A 541 19.22 16.18 -6.57
N GLY A 542 18.03 16.11 -5.97
CA GLY A 542 16.76 16.28 -6.69
C GLY A 542 15.54 16.10 -5.79
N VAL A 543 14.36 16.34 -6.35
CA VAL A 543 13.07 16.07 -5.70
C VAL A 543 12.57 14.70 -6.13
N ARG A 544 12.16 13.85 -5.20
CA ARG A 544 11.67 12.51 -5.55
C ARG A 544 10.29 12.57 -6.20
N LEU A 545 9.95 11.63 -7.07
CA LEU A 545 8.72 11.68 -7.88
C LEU A 545 7.43 11.80 -7.06
N TRP A 546 7.40 11.26 -5.83
CA TRP A 546 6.22 11.32 -4.97
C TRP A 546 6.04 12.67 -4.26
N ASP A 547 7.07 13.51 -4.19
CA ASP A 547 6.96 14.85 -3.61
C ASP A 547 6.39 15.83 -4.65
N LYS A 548 5.08 15.73 -4.85
CA LYS A 548 4.33 16.59 -5.79
C LYS A 548 4.55 18.07 -5.51
N ALA A 549 4.53 18.46 -4.23
CA ALA A 549 4.74 19.85 -3.81
C ALA A 549 6.15 20.33 -4.15
N GLY A 550 7.18 19.52 -3.88
CA GLY A 550 8.55 19.83 -4.25
C GLY A 550 8.74 19.99 -5.77
N ILE A 551 7.97 19.29 -6.60
CA ILE A 551 8.01 19.40 -8.06
C ILE A 551 7.30 20.67 -8.55
N THR A 552 6.08 20.94 -8.07
CA THR A 552 5.21 21.99 -8.62
C THR A 552 5.35 23.36 -7.96
N ASN A 553 5.76 23.43 -6.70
CA ASN A 553 5.88 24.70 -5.98
C ASN A 553 6.84 25.64 -6.70
N ARG A 554 6.62 26.95 -6.52
CA ARG A 554 7.34 28.00 -7.23
C ARG A 554 8.85 27.88 -7.03
N TRP A 555 9.59 27.98 -8.13
CA TRP A 555 11.06 28.07 -8.13
C TRP A 555 11.54 29.36 -7.47
N GLN A 556 12.46 29.24 -6.51
CA GLN A 556 13.08 30.37 -5.80
C GLN A 556 14.61 30.39 -5.92
N GLY A 557 15.21 29.52 -6.74
CA GLY A 557 16.66 29.42 -6.92
C GLY A 557 17.30 30.41 -7.90
N GLY A 558 16.60 31.48 -8.26
CA GLY A 558 17.11 32.54 -9.15
C GLY A 558 16.76 32.36 -10.63
N TRP A 559 16.95 33.42 -11.42
CA TRP A 559 16.61 33.46 -12.85
C TRP A 559 17.61 32.65 -13.68
N ARG A 560 17.12 31.81 -14.61
CA ARG A 560 17.92 30.94 -15.50
C ARG A 560 18.93 30.03 -14.78
N ALA A 561 18.70 29.76 -13.49
CA ALA A 561 19.44 28.78 -12.73
C ALA A 561 18.70 27.43 -12.73
N GLY A 562 19.46 26.35 -12.88
CA GLY A 562 18.96 25.00 -12.66
C GLY A 562 19.09 24.58 -11.20
N SER A 563 18.44 23.47 -10.82
CA SER A 563 18.73 22.81 -9.55
C SER A 563 20.18 22.28 -9.53
N PRO A 564 20.81 22.17 -8.36
CA PRO A 564 22.16 21.63 -8.24
C PRO A 564 22.31 20.29 -8.96
N GLY A 565 23.35 20.14 -9.78
CA GLY A 565 23.61 18.91 -10.53
C GLY A 565 22.84 18.76 -11.85
N ALA A 566 21.87 19.63 -12.16
CA ALA A 566 21.06 19.50 -13.37
C ALA A 566 21.90 19.54 -14.65
N GLY A 567 21.59 18.65 -15.60
CA GLY A 567 22.33 18.52 -16.86
C GLY A 567 23.75 17.93 -16.69
N GLY A 568 24.03 17.24 -15.58
CA GLY A 568 25.35 16.69 -15.27
C GLY A 568 26.38 17.74 -14.81
N ALA A 569 25.92 18.92 -14.40
CA ALA A 569 26.80 19.96 -13.86
C ALA A 569 27.44 19.50 -12.55
N LYS A 570 28.72 19.82 -12.32
CA LYS A 570 29.36 19.54 -11.03
C LYS A 570 28.61 20.24 -9.90
N LEU A 571 28.40 19.51 -8.81
CA LEU A 571 27.74 20.04 -7.63
C LEU A 571 28.55 21.21 -7.04
N PRO A 572 27.89 22.28 -6.53
CA PRO A 572 28.58 23.39 -5.92
C PRO A 572 29.48 22.90 -4.78
N PRO A 573 30.72 23.41 -4.67
CA PRO A 573 31.63 22.98 -3.62
C PRO A 573 31.00 23.27 -2.25
N ILE A 574 31.30 22.41 -1.27
CA ILE A 574 31.01 22.71 0.14
C ILE A 574 31.71 24.04 0.44
N ARG A 575 30.97 25.06 0.87
CA ARG A 575 31.59 26.31 1.35
C ARG A 575 32.49 25.94 2.52
N GLN A 576 33.80 25.91 2.26
CA GLN A 576 34.79 26.03 3.31
C GLN A 576 34.75 27.50 3.72
N THR A 577 33.89 27.84 4.67
CA THR A 577 34.12 29.03 5.47
C THR A 577 35.52 28.88 6.06
N ASN A 578 36.39 29.86 5.78
CA ASN A 578 37.82 29.87 6.10
C ASN A 578 38.15 29.08 7.39
N GLY A 579 38.63 27.84 7.25
CA GLY A 579 39.05 27.00 8.38
C GLY A 579 38.01 26.71 9.47
N ASN A 580 36.73 27.07 9.29
CA ASN A 580 35.69 26.89 10.31
C ASN A 580 34.37 26.58 9.61
N PRO A 581 33.62 25.52 9.95
CA PRO A 581 32.37 25.14 9.27
C PRO A 581 31.33 26.28 9.27
N ASP A 582 30.49 26.30 8.23
CA ASP A 582 29.51 27.34 7.88
C ASP A 582 28.69 27.81 9.12
N PRO A 583 28.62 29.12 9.44
CA PRO A 583 27.91 29.62 10.63
C PRO A 583 26.38 29.46 10.56
N ASN A 584 25.82 29.03 9.42
CA ASN A 584 24.43 28.59 9.33
C ASN A 584 24.23 27.09 9.62
N VAL A 585 25.32 26.38 9.95
CA VAL A 585 25.27 25.06 10.57
C VAL A 585 25.44 25.28 12.07
N PRO A 586 24.42 24.98 12.91
CA PRO A 586 24.56 25.12 14.36
C PRO A 586 25.81 24.37 14.82
N ALA A 587 26.66 25.05 15.60
CA ALA A 587 27.87 24.49 16.19
C ALA A 587 27.51 23.30 17.10
N GLY A 588 27.40 22.11 16.49
CA GLY A 588 26.79 20.92 17.08
C GLY A 588 26.52 19.80 16.07
N THR A 589 26.46 20.09 14.77
CA THR A 589 26.16 19.09 13.71
C THR A 589 27.23 18.01 13.54
N ALA A 590 28.47 18.25 13.96
CA ALA A 590 29.51 17.22 13.99
C ALA A 590 29.21 16.06 14.97
N LYS A 591 28.25 16.21 15.89
CA LYS A 591 27.84 15.12 16.81
C LYS A 591 26.98 14.03 16.15
N ASN A 592 26.42 14.25 14.97
CA ASN A 592 25.51 13.29 14.31
C ASN A 592 26.13 12.51 13.13
N GLY A 593 27.40 12.74 12.79
CA GLY A 593 28.09 11.98 11.72
C GLY A 593 27.61 12.26 10.29
N LEU A 594 26.85 13.33 10.08
CA LEU A 594 26.32 13.77 8.78
C LEU A 594 27.17 14.94 8.25
N LEU A 595 27.89 14.71 7.14
CA LEU A 595 28.87 15.59 6.50
C LEU A 595 28.37 16.21 5.17
N LYS A 596 27.34 15.65 4.53
CA LYS A 596 26.76 16.12 3.28
C LYS A 596 26.18 17.53 3.47
N PRO A 597 26.49 18.48 2.58
CA PRO A 597 25.88 19.80 2.62
C PRO A 597 24.40 19.77 2.23
N ASP A 598 23.61 20.64 2.85
CA ASP A 598 22.25 20.92 2.41
C ASP A 598 22.27 21.90 1.23
N ARG A 599 21.64 21.50 0.12
CA ARG A 599 21.55 22.29 -1.11
C ARG A 599 20.11 22.64 -1.45
N LEU A 600 19.41 23.19 -0.46
CA LEU A 600 18.00 23.56 -0.53
C LEU A 600 17.77 25.06 -0.74
N SER A 601 18.80 25.82 -1.09
CA SER A 601 18.71 27.27 -1.30
C SER A 601 17.64 27.67 -2.32
N TRP A 602 17.37 26.81 -3.31
CA TRP A 602 16.34 27.01 -4.32
C TRP A 602 14.90 26.86 -3.81
N LYS A 603 14.71 26.34 -2.58
CA LYS A 603 13.42 26.36 -1.86
C LYS A 603 13.13 27.72 -1.19
N GLY A 604 14.12 28.62 -1.18
CA GLY A 604 14.05 29.95 -0.57
C GLY A 604 14.00 29.95 0.96
N HIS A 605 13.92 31.14 1.55
CA HIS A 605 14.07 31.38 3.00
C HIS A 605 13.04 30.64 3.85
N ASN A 606 11.85 30.41 3.31
CA ASN A 606 10.72 29.78 3.98
C ASN A 606 10.71 28.25 3.79
N GLY A 607 11.63 27.69 2.99
CA GLY A 607 11.70 26.25 2.69
C GLY A 607 10.54 25.68 1.87
N LYS A 608 9.59 26.53 1.44
CA LYS A 608 8.34 26.12 0.74
C LYS A 608 8.45 26.14 -0.79
N GLY A 609 9.55 26.63 -1.36
CA GLY A 609 9.78 26.62 -2.80
C GLY A 609 9.90 25.20 -3.38
N GLY A 610 9.67 25.09 -4.68
CA GLY A 610 9.76 23.85 -5.45
C GLY A 610 10.57 24.03 -6.73
N LEU A 611 10.54 23.03 -7.61
CA LEU A 611 11.20 23.08 -8.92
C LEU A 611 10.43 23.92 -9.94
N GLY A 612 9.14 24.18 -9.70
CA GLY A 612 8.26 24.94 -10.61
C GLY A 612 8.22 24.33 -12.01
N VAL A 613 8.21 23.00 -12.12
CA VAL A 613 8.15 22.27 -13.39
C VAL A 613 6.79 21.59 -13.57
N SER A 614 6.39 21.38 -14.82
CA SER A 614 5.10 20.79 -15.16
C SER A 614 5.07 19.28 -14.92
N LEU A 615 4.05 18.80 -14.21
CA LEU A 615 3.80 17.36 -14.03
C LEU A 615 3.54 16.65 -15.36
N THR A 616 2.90 17.33 -16.32
CA THR A 616 2.68 16.81 -17.67
C THR A 616 3.99 16.56 -18.40
N GLU A 617 4.96 17.47 -18.29
CA GLU A 617 6.28 17.29 -18.93
C GLU A 617 7.12 16.21 -18.23
N VAL A 618 7.06 16.15 -16.89
CA VAL A 618 7.72 15.10 -16.10
C VAL A 618 7.17 13.73 -16.48
N MET A 619 5.86 13.53 -16.36
CA MET A 619 5.24 12.24 -16.63
C MET A 619 5.32 11.87 -18.12
N GLY A 620 5.20 12.85 -19.01
CA GLY A 620 5.43 12.63 -20.45
C GLY A 620 6.84 12.11 -20.75
N THR A 621 7.87 12.65 -20.08
CA THR A 621 9.25 12.16 -20.19
C THR A 621 9.41 10.74 -19.65
N ILE A 622 8.74 10.42 -18.54
CA ILE A 622 8.74 9.07 -17.96
C ILE A 622 8.09 8.07 -18.93
N VAL A 623 6.92 8.38 -19.49
CA VAL A 623 6.24 7.50 -20.45
C VAL A 623 7.03 7.37 -21.75
N ASP A 624 7.63 8.45 -22.27
CA ASP A 624 8.50 8.42 -23.44
C ASP A 624 9.69 7.48 -23.23
N LEU A 625 10.37 7.60 -22.08
CA LEU A 625 11.53 6.80 -21.72
C LEU A 625 11.19 5.30 -21.68
N PHE A 626 10.15 4.92 -20.93
CA PHE A 626 9.78 3.51 -20.81
C PHE A 626 9.21 2.95 -22.12
N SER A 627 8.57 3.77 -22.95
CA SER A 627 8.14 3.36 -24.29
C SER A 627 9.32 3.11 -25.22
N ALA A 628 10.36 3.95 -25.19
CA ALA A 628 11.58 3.72 -25.95
C ALA A 628 12.30 2.43 -25.51
N GLN A 629 12.37 2.18 -24.20
CA GLN A 629 12.89 0.94 -23.64
C GLN A 629 12.16 -0.29 -24.17
N MET A 630 10.82 -0.28 -24.15
CA MET A 630 9.98 -1.40 -24.59
C MET A 630 10.06 -1.64 -26.09
N PHE A 631 9.94 -0.59 -26.92
CA PHE A 631 9.71 -0.79 -28.35
C PHE A 631 10.94 -0.56 -29.23
N LEU A 632 11.84 0.36 -28.86
CA LEU A 632 13.05 0.62 -29.65
C LEU A 632 14.20 -0.27 -29.20
N TRP A 633 14.55 -0.24 -27.92
CA TRP A 633 15.78 -0.88 -27.45
C TRP A 633 15.55 -2.34 -27.10
N GLY A 634 14.38 -2.69 -26.56
CA GLY A 634 14.14 -4.01 -25.99
C GLY A 634 14.92 -4.26 -24.69
N LEU A 635 15.47 -3.21 -24.08
CA LEU A 635 16.10 -3.23 -22.77
C LEU A 635 15.17 -2.48 -21.81
N VAL A 636 14.42 -3.23 -21.00
CA VAL A 636 13.30 -2.70 -20.22
C VAL A 636 13.64 -2.71 -18.74
N HIS A 637 13.54 -1.55 -18.11
CA HIS A 637 13.59 -1.41 -16.66
C HIS A 637 12.27 -1.88 -16.06
N CYS A 638 12.30 -2.85 -15.14
CA CYS A 638 11.06 -3.47 -14.65
C CYS A 638 10.57 -2.94 -13.30
N ASP A 639 11.36 -2.12 -12.62
CA ASP A 639 11.04 -1.52 -11.31
C ASP A 639 11.05 0.03 -11.26
N PRO A 640 10.25 0.76 -12.07
CA PRO A 640 10.24 2.22 -12.08
C PRO A 640 9.52 2.84 -10.86
N HIS A 641 9.89 2.39 -9.66
CA HIS A 641 9.32 2.86 -8.41
C HIS A 641 9.56 4.37 -8.25
N PRO A 642 8.58 5.17 -7.80
CA PRO A 642 8.76 6.60 -7.60
C PRO A 642 9.94 6.90 -6.66
N GLY A 643 10.23 5.96 -5.74
CA GLY A 643 11.46 5.77 -4.95
C GLY A 643 12.75 6.21 -5.61
N ASN A 644 12.92 5.74 -6.84
CA ASN A 644 14.17 5.72 -7.58
C ASN A 644 14.19 6.74 -8.72
N ILE A 645 13.18 7.60 -8.77
CA ILE A 645 13.03 8.63 -9.81
C ILE A 645 13.14 10.00 -9.15
N PHE A 646 14.16 10.74 -9.56
CA PHE A 646 14.39 12.11 -9.11
C PHE A 646 14.09 13.08 -10.23
N ILE A 647 13.54 14.23 -9.86
CA ILE A 647 13.22 15.33 -10.75
C ILE A 647 14.17 16.48 -10.43
N ARG A 648 14.74 17.05 -11.48
CA ARG A 648 15.59 18.25 -11.45
C ARG A 648 14.98 19.33 -12.34
N ARG A 649 15.40 20.57 -12.10
CA ARG A 649 15.09 21.71 -12.96
C ARG A 649 16.33 22.06 -13.78
N LEU A 650 16.23 22.03 -15.10
CA LEU A 650 17.29 22.53 -15.98
C LEU A 650 17.32 24.07 -15.96
N PRO A 651 18.44 24.71 -16.32
CA PRO A 651 18.52 26.18 -16.48
C PRO A 651 17.49 26.76 -17.46
N SER A 652 17.06 25.96 -18.44
CA SER A 652 15.97 26.28 -19.38
C SER A 652 14.59 26.37 -18.72
N GLY A 653 14.47 25.87 -17.49
CA GLY A 653 13.24 25.75 -16.74
C GLY A 653 12.42 24.50 -17.02
N LYS A 654 12.91 23.61 -17.90
CA LYS A 654 12.32 22.30 -18.17
C LYS A 654 12.70 21.28 -17.10
N PRO A 655 11.89 20.24 -16.89
CA PRO A 655 12.27 19.13 -16.02
C PRO A 655 13.36 18.26 -16.64
N GLU A 656 14.19 17.68 -15.78
CA GLU A 656 15.08 16.56 -16.08
C GLU A 656 14.71 15.40 -15.16
N VAL A 657 14.47 14.23 -15.75
CA VAL A 657 14.13 12.99 -15.03
C VAL A 657 15.40 12.18 -14.83
N VAL A 658 15.72 11.84 -13.59
CA VAL A 658 16.89 11.05 -13.22
C VAL A 658 16.46 9.68 -12.73
N LEU A 659 17.02 8.62 -13.29
CA LEU A 659 16.84 7.25 -12.80
C LEU A 659 18.09 6.82 -12.03
N ILE A 660 17.94 6.34 -10.79
CA ILE A 660 19.09 5.98 -9.93
C ILE A 660 19.22 4.48 -9.65
N ASP A 661 18.18 3.69 -9.90
CA ASP A 661 18.18 2.24 -9.67
C ASP A 661 18.25 1.53 -11.02
N HIS A 662 19.20 0.61 -11.16
CA HIS A 662 19.37 -0.18 -12.36
C HIS A 662 19.40 -1.70 -12.11
N GLY A 663 18.91 -2.14 -10.95
CA GLY A 663 19.06 -3.52 -10.48
C GLY A 663 18.20 -4.54 -11.24
N LEU A 664 17.06 -4.12 -11.82
CA LEU A 664 16.12 -5.03 -12.47
C LEU A 664 15.78 -4.64 -13.91
N TYR A 665 16.46 -5.32 -14.84
CA TYR A 665 16.28 -5.17 -16.28
C TYR A 665 15.97 -6.50 -16.95
N ILE A 666 15.20 -6.44 -18.04
CA ILE A 666 15.03 -7.56 -18.98
C ILE A 666 15.49 -7.13 -20.37
N ARG A 667 16.01 -8.10 -21.13
CA ARG A 667 16.24 -7.96 -22.57
C ARG A 667 15.18 -8.76 -23.31
N MET A 668 14.47 -8.10 -24.23
CA MET A 668 13.46 -8.71 -25.07
C MET A 668 14.11 -9.28 -26.32
N ASN A 669 13.70 -10.49 -26.72
CA ASN A 669 14.01 -11.00 -28.05
C ASN A 669 13.43 -10.04 -29.11
N PRO A 670 14.19 -9.67 -30.17
CA PRO A 670 13.69 -8.82 -31.25
C PRO A 670 12.34 -9.27 -31.83
N LYS A 671 12.13 -10.58 -32.03
CA LYS A 671 10.86 -11.14 -32.52
C LYS A 671 9.71 -10.79 -31.58
N PHE A 672 9.88 -11.04 -30.29
CA PHE A 672 8.87 -10.74 -29.29
C PHE A 672 8.64 -9.23 -29.17
N ARG A 673 9.70 -8.42 -29.21
CA ARG A 673 9.62 -6.95 -29.21
C ARG A 673 8.77 -6.42 -30.36
N HIS A 674 8.95 -6.94 -31.58
CA HIS A 674 8.13 -6.56 -32.73
C HIS A 674 6.68 -7.02 -32.61
N GLN A 675 6.44 -8.25 -32.15
CA GLN A 675 5.09 -8.74 -31.89
C GLN A 675 4.39 -7.87 -30.84
N TYR A 676 5.11 -7.46 -29.78
CA TYR A 676 4.57 -6.61 -28.73
C TYR A 676 4.27 -5.18 -29.23
N ALA A 677 5.14 -4.63 -30.08
CA ALA A 677 4.89 -3.34 -30.74
C ALA A 677 3.69 -3.41 -31.69
N LEU A 678 3.54 -4.50 -32.43
CA LEU A 678 2.40 -4.74 -33.32
C LEU A 678 1.12 -4.90 -32.50
N PHE A 679 1.14 -5.68 -31.42
CA PHE A 679 0.02 -5.81 -30.49
C PHE A 679 -0.44 -4.45 -29.96
N TRP A 680 0.47 -3.61 -29.44
CA TRP A 680 0.11 -2.27 -28.96
C TRP A 680 -0.47 -1.36 -30.04
N LYS A 681 0.06 -1.43 -31.27
CA LYS A 681 -0.50 -0.71 -32.42
C LYS A 681 -1.91 -1.22 -32.76
N SER A 682 -2.10 -2.54 -32.77
CA SER A 682 -3.39 -3.17 -33.05
C SER A 682 -4.43 -2.88 -31.98
N LEU A 683 -4.05 -2.77 -30.70
CA LEU A 683 -4.94 -2.32 -29.61
C LEU A 683 -5.52 -0.91 -29.86
N LEU A 684 -4.72 0.00 -30.45
CA LEU A 684 -5.18 1.35 -30.76
C LEU A 684 -5.97 1.43 -32.07
N ALA A 685 -5.73 0.50 -32.99
CA ALA A 685 -6.40 0.41 -34.28
C ALA A 685 -7.58 -0.58 -34.29
N PHE A 686 -7.87 -1.21 -33.14
CA PHE A 686 -8.91 -2.23 -32.97
C PHE A 686 -8.82 -3.39 -33.98
N ASP A 687 -7.59 -3.75 -34.36
CA ASP A 687 -7.30 -4.85 -35.28
C ASP A 687 -7.35 -6.18 -34.51
N ASN A 688 -8.58 -6.65 -34.25
CA ASN A 688 -8.86 -7.83 -33.43
C ASN A 688 -8.27 -9.12 -34.00
N ASP A 689 -8.21 -9.25 -35.32
CA ASP A 689 -7.62 -10.41 -35.98
C ASP A 689 -6.12 -10.49 -35.65
N THR A 690 -5.40 -9.38 -35.81
CA THR A 690 -3.98 -9.31 -35.48
C THR A 690 -3.74 -9.48 -33.97
N ILE A 691 -4.61 -8.92 -33.11
CA ILE A 691 -4.55 -9.14 -31.66
C ILE A 691 -4.68 -10.62 -31.34
N LYS A 692 -5.71 -11.29 -31.89
CA LYS A 692 -5.97 -12.71 -31.67
C LYS A 692 -4.79 -13.57 -32.12
N ASP A 693 -4.27 -13.34 -33.33
CA ASP A 693 -3.14 -14.10 -33.87
C ASP A 693 -1.89 -13.99 -32.99
N ILE A 694 -1.54 -12.77 -32.55
CA ILE A 694 -0.37 -12.54 -31.71
C ILE A 694 -0.56 -13.18 -30.34
N VAL A 695 -1.70 -12.92 -29.69
CA VAL A 695 -1.97 -13.32 -28.31
C VAL A 695 -2.15 -14.84 -28.22
N SER A 696 -2.78 -15.48 -29.21
CA SER A 696 -2.80 -16.94 -29.34
C SER A 696 -1.41 -17.54 -29.59
N SER A 697 -0.52 -16.84 -30.32
CA SER A 697 0.88 -17.29 -30.49
C SER A 697 1.67 -17.28 -29.18
N TRP A 698 1.26 -16.45 -28.22
CA TRP A 698 1.82 -16.39 -26.86
C TRP A 698 1.18 -17.38 -25.89
N GLY A 699 0.26 -18.24 -26.35
CA GLY A 699 -0.40 -19.24 -25.52
C GLY A 699 -1.56 -18.70 -24.68
N VAL A 700 -2.12 -17.54 -25.03
CA VAL A 700 -3.27 -16.95 -24.35
C VAL A 700 -4.56 -17.39 -25.03
N ASN A 701 -5.52 -17.90 -24.25
CA ASN A 701 -6.77 -18.44 -24.78
C ASN A 701 -7.83 -17.35 -25.04
N ASN A 702 -7.80 -16.27 -24.27
CA ASN A 702 -8.76 -15.16 -24.37
C ASN A 702 -8.03 -13.84 -24.65
N PRO A 703 -8.02 -13.36 -25.93
CA PRO A 703 -7.36 -12.12 -26.30
C PRO A 703 -7.96 -10.87 -25.66
N ASP A 704 -9.28 -10.83 -25.46
CA ASP A 704 -9.99 -9.67 -24.91
C ASP A 704 -9.66 -9.44 -23.44
N ILE A 705 -9.58 -10.52 -22.65
CA ILE A 705 -9.12 -10.45 -21.25
C ILE A 705 -7.68 -9.93 -21.21
N PHE A 706 -6.81 -10.41 -22.10
CA PHE A 706 -5.41 -9.99 -22.12
C PHE A 706 -5.24 -8.53 -22.58
N ALA A 707 -6.01 -8.10 -23.58
CA ALA A 707 -6.09 -6.70 -24.01
C ALA A 707 -6.58 -5.80 -22.88
N SER A 708 -7.63 -6.22 -22.17
CA SER A 708 -8.18 -5.49 -21.02
C SER A 708 -7.17 -5.38 -19.88
N ALA A 709 -6.46 -6.47 -19.58
CA ALA A 709 -5.41 -6.50 -18.57
C ALA A 709 -4.21 -5.63 -18.96
N THR A 710 -3.85 -5.55 -20.24
CA THR A 710 -2.75 -4.70 -20.73
C THR A 710 -3.12 -3.22 -20.64
N LEU A 711 -4.33 -2.85 -21.07
CA LEU A 711 -4.81 -1.47 -21.03
C LEU A 711 -5.23 -1.03 -19.62
N MET A 712 -5.42 -2.00 -18.71
CA MET A 712 -5.92 -1.81 -17.35
C MET A 712 -7.29 -1.12 -17.32
N ARG A 713 -8.12 -1.49 -18.31
CA ARG A 713 -9.51 -1.07 -18.50
C ARG A 713 -10.21 -2.08 -19.42
N PRO A 714 -11.55 -2.14 -19.41
CA PRO A 714 -12.25 -3.05 -20.32
C PRO A 714 -11.93 -2.74 -21.79
N TYR A 715 -11.50 -3.75 -22.52
CA TYR A 715 -11.33 -3.68 -23.97
C TYR A 715 -12.69 -3.81 -24.65
N GLN A 716 -13.07 -2.82 -25.44
CA GLN A 716 -14.37 -2.75 -26.12
C GLN A 716 -14.29 -3.13 -27.61
N GLY A 717 -13.13 -3.64 -28.04
CA GLY A 717 -12.86 -3.94 -29.44
C GLY A 717 -13.40 -5.27 -29.90
N GLY A 718 -13.41 -6.27 -29.03
CA GLY A 718 -13.85 -7.62 -29.35
C GLY A 718 -15.36 -7.78 -29.37
N ASP A 719 -15.82 -9.02 -29.24
CA ASP A 719 -17.25 -9.39 -29.27
C ASP A 719 -18.04 -8.95 -28.01
N ASN A 720 -17.38 -8.22 -27.10
CA ASN A 720 -17.89 -7.82 -25.78
C ASN A 720 -18.38 -8.99 -24.91
N SER A 721 -18.08 -10.24 -25.30
CA SER A 721 -18.51 -11.45 -24.57
C SER A 721 -17.97 -11.44 -23.14
N THR A 722 -16.70 -11.10 -22.97
CA THR A 722 -16.03 -11.01 -21.67
C THR A 722 -16.64 -9.92 -20.78
N LEU A 723 -16.95 -8.75 -21.36
CA LEU A 723 -17.60 -7.65 -20.64
C LEU A 723 -19.02 -8.04 -20.20
N ASN A 724 -19.75 -8.73 -21.07
CA ASN A 724 -21.10 -9.20 -20.80
C ASN A 724 -21.09 -10.35 -19.78
N GLU A 725 -20.13 -11.26 -19.80
CA GLU A 725 -19.97 -12.31 -18.78
C GLU A 725 -19.61 -11.74 -17.39
N LEU A 726 -18.78 -10.70 -17.34
CA LEU A 726 -18.46 -9.98 -16.10
C LEU A 726 -19.69 -9.23 -15.55
N ARG A 727 -20.47 -8.57 -16.42
CA ARG A 727 -21.70 -7.85 -16.04
C ARG A 727 -22.83 -8.80 -15.63
N ASN A 728 -23.01 -9.90 -16.35
CA ASN A 728 -24.02 -10.93 -16.08
C ASN A 728 -23.60 -11.83 -14.91
N GLY A 729 -22.40 -11.62 -14.36
CA GLY A 729 -21.82 -12.50 -13.37
C GLY A 729 -22.28 -12.30 -11.93
N ALA A 730 -23.21 -11.38 -11.68
CA ALA A 730 -23.77 -11.08 -10.36
C ALA A 730 -25.15 -11.74 -10.15
N THR A 731 -25.25 -13.04 -10.41
CA THR A 731 -26.50 -13.84 -10.26
C THR A 731 -26.62 -14.55 -8.91
N GLY A 732 -25.84 -14.17 -7.90
CA GLY A 732 -25.99 -14.71 -6.54
C GLY A 732 -27.19 -14.10 -5.82
N LYS A 733 -27.91 -14.91 -5.02
CA LYS A 733 -29.04 -14.42 -4.22
C LYS A 733 -28.54 -13.60 -3.01
N ASP A 734 -27.36 -13.94 -2.48
CA ASP A 734 -26.69 -13.30 -1.34
C ASP A 734 -25.36 -12.60 -1.71
N GLN A 735 -24.93 -11.61 -0.92
CA GLN A 735 -23.71 -10.83 -1.12
C GLN A 735 -22.44 -11.71 -1.05
N GLN A 736 -22.41 -12.70 -0.16
CA GLN A 736 -21.26 -13.61 0.00
C GLN A 736 -21.09 -14.54 -1.21
N GLU A 737 -22.19 -15.05 -1.75
CA GLU A 737 -22.18 -15.87 -2.97
C GLU A 737 -21.67 -15.08 -4.16
N ARG A 738 -22.12 -13.83 -4.34
CA ARG A 738 -21.63 -12.95 -5.41
C ARG A 738 -20.13 -12.70 -5.28
N ALA A 739 -19.65 -12.40 -4.07
CA ALA A 739 -18.23 -12.20 -3.82
C ALA A 739 -17.41 -13.46 -4.15
N TYR A 740 -17.89 -14.64 -3.75
CA TYR A 740 -17.27 -15.92 -4.09
C TYR A 740 -17.24 -16.16 -5.60
N GLU A 741 -18.37 -16.00 -6.29
CA GLU A 741 -18.47 -16.20 -7.75
C GLU A 741 -17.53 -15.28 -8.51
N MET A 742 -17.46 -14.00 -8.12
CA MET A 742 -16.55 -13.03 -8.73
C MET A 742 -15.08 -13.44 -8.57
N GLN A 743 -14.69 -13.95 -7.41
CA GLN A 743 -13.32 -14.41 -7.17
C GLN A 743 -12.98 -15.71 -7.91
N VAL A 744 -13.94 -16.64 -8.00
CA VAL A 744 -13.77 -17.87 -8.80
C VAL A 744 -13.60 -17.51 -10.27
N LYS A 745 -14.41 -16.58 -10.80
CA LYS A 745 -14.28 -16.08 -12.18
C LYS A 745 -12.95 -15.39 -12.42
N ALA A 746 -12.48 -14.56 -11.47
CA ALA A 746 -11.16 -13.94 -11.56
C ALA A 746 -10.03 -14.98 -11.64
N ARG A 747 -10.10 -16.03 -10.80
CA ARG A 747 -9.14 -17.16 -10.84
C ARG A 747 -9.18 -17.89 -12.18
N ASP A 748 -10.37 -18.14 -12.71
CA ASP A 748 -10.52 -18.86 -13.98
C ASP A 748 -10.09 -18.00 -15.18
N GLY A 749 -10.29 -16.68 -15.12
CA GLY A 749 -9.72 -15.73 -16.08
C GLY A 749 -8.18 -15.76 -16.11
N ILE A 750 -7.52 -15.86 -14.95
CA ILE A 750 -6.05 -16.03 -14.89
C ILE A 750 -5.61 -17.32 -15.60
N LYS A 751 -6.37 -18.42 -15.47
CA LYS A 751 -6.08 -19.66 -16.20
C LYS A 751 -6.26 -19.52 -17.71
N GLN A 752 -7.21 -18.70 -18.17
CA GLN A 752 -7.38 -18.41 -19.59
C GLN A 752 -6.23 -17.56 -20.14
N ILE A 753 -5.67 -16.66 -19.32
CA ILE A 753 -4.46 -15.91 -19.67
C ILE A 753 -3.24 -16.84 -19.75
N LEU A 754 -3.06 -17.70 -18.75
CA LEU A 754 -1.96 -18.67 -18.64
C LEU A 754 -2.27 -20.01 -19.35
N GLY A 755 -2.88 -19.94 -20.54
CA GLY A 755 -3.40 -21.11 -21.25
C GLY A 755 -2.35 -22.17 -21.59
N ASP A 756 -1.34 -21.78 -22.37
CA ASP A 756 -0.20 -22.62 -22.74
C ASP A 756 1.11 -22.02 -22.19
N GLU A 757 1.52 -22.53 -21.03
CA GLU A 757 2.74 -22.08 -20.32
C GLU A 757 4.02 -22.23 -21.14
N THR A 758 4.05 -23.14 -22.12
CA THR A 758 5.25 -23.39 -22.92
C THR A 758 5.51 -22.27 -23.93
N LYS A 759 4.45 -21.58 -24.36
CA LYS A 759 4.53 -20.47 -25.33
C LYS A 759 4.59 -19.10 -24.67
N TRP A 760 4.25 -19.01 -23.39
CA TRP A 760 4.15 -17.75 -22.67
C TRP A 760 5.51 -17.01 -22.61
N PRO A 761 5.62 -15.82 -23.22
CA PRO A 761 6.83 -15.01 -23.11
C PRO A 761 7.05 -14.56 -21.67
N ARG A 762 8.16 -14.99 -21.08
CA ARG A 762 8.48 -14.73 -19.67
C ARG A 762 8.65 -13.23 -19.39
N GLU A 763 9.04 -12.47 -20.40
CA GLU A 763 9.19 -11.02 -20.38
C GLU A 763 7.89 -10.28 -20.05
N LEU A 764 6.71 -10.83 -20.42
CA LEU A 764 5.41 -10.20 -20.19
C LEU A 764 5.13 -9.89 -18.71
N ILE A 765 5.64 -10.72 -17.80
CA ILE A 765 5.46 -10.53 -16.35
C ILE A 765 6.10 -9.21 -15.91
N PHE A 766 7.31 -8.96 -16.39
CA PHE A 766 8.08 -7.79 -16.03
C PHE A 766 7.63 -6.54 -16.81
N ILE A 767 7.18 -6.69 -18.05
CA ILE A 767 6.56 -5.61 -18.82
C ILE A 767 5.24 -5.17 -18.18
N GLY A 768 4.39 -6.13 -17.79
CA GLY A 768 3.14 -5.85 -17.07
C GLY A 768 3.40 -5.11 -15.75
N ARG A 769 4.44 -5.51 -15.02
CA ARG A 769 4.92 -4.78 -13.82
C ARG A 769 5.31 -3.34 -14.14
N ASN A 770 6.17 -3.11 -15.14
CA ASN A 770 6.56 -1.75 -15.55
C ASN A 770 5.33 -0.88 -15.87
N LEU A 771 4.44 -1.38 -16.74
CA LEU A 771 3.24 -0.65 -17.16
C LEU A 771 2.33 -0.29 -15.99
N ARG A 772 2.17 -1.21 -15.03
CA ARG A 772 1.35 -0.99 -13.83
C ARG A 772 1.92 0.12 -12.95
N ILE A 773 3.22 0.12 -12.72
CA ILE A 773 3.87 1.13 -11.87
C ILE A 773 3.85 2.50 -12.56
N VAL A 774 4.13 2.54 -13.86
CA VAL A 774 4.04 3.77 -14.65
C VAL A 774 2.61 4.32 -14.65
N GLN A 775 1.59 3.45 -14.73
CA GLN A 775 0.20 3.84 -14.53
C GLN A 775 -0.04 4.38 -13.13
N GLY A 776 0.43 3.70 -12.08
CA GLY A 776 0.28 4.13 -10.69
C GLY A 776 0.92 5.51 -10.45
N ASN A 777 2.12 5.74 -10.99
CA ASN A 777 2.81 7.03 -10.96
C ASN A 777 1.99 8.11 -11.69
N ASN A 778 1.43 7.79 -12.87
CA ASN A 778 0.57 8.71 -13.60
C ASN A 778 -0.67 9.09 -12.79
N GLN A 779 -1.37 8.10 -12.22
CA GLN A 779 -2.57 8.31 -11.39
C GLN A 779 -2.26 9.11 -10.13
N PHE A 780 -1.16 8.79 -9.44
CA PHE A 780 -0.69 9.53 -8.27
C PHE A 780 -0.47 11.02 -8.55
N LEU A 781 0.04 11.35 -9.74
CA LEU A 781 0.23 12.75 -10.17
C LEU A 781 -1.06 13.43 -10.65
N GLY A 782 -2.19 12.73 -10.70
CA GLY A 782 -3.48 13.23 -11.19
C GLY A 782 -3.73 12.96 -12.67
N SER A 783 -3.12 11.91 -13.23
CA SER A 783 -3.18 11.51 -14.64
C SER A 783 -2.87 12.65 -15.63
N PRO A 784 -1.75 13.37 -15.51
CA PRO A 784 -1.46 14.54 -16.33
C PRO A 784 -1.16 14.24 -17.80
N VAL A 785 -1.02 12.96 -18.18
CA VAL A 785 -0.78 12.52 -19.56
C VAL A 785 -1.63 11.31 -19.96
N ASN A 786 -2.05 11.28 -21.22
CA ASN A 786 -2.62 10.10 -21.85
C ASN A 786 -1.51 9.10 -22.21
N ARG A 787 -1.15 8.25 -21.23
CA ARG A 787 -0.09 7.24 -21.38
C ARG A 787 -0.35 6.29 -22.56
N ILE A 788 -1.60 5.87 -22.77
CA ILE A 788 -1.96 4.85 -23.77
C ILE A 788 -1.66 5.36 -25.18
N LYS A 789 -2.04 6.61 -25.46
CA LYS A 789 -1.74 7.29 -26.72
C LYS A 789 -0.23 7.41 -26.95
N ILE A 790 0.52 7.85 -25.96
CA ILE A 790 1.99 8.01 -26.07
C ILE A 790 2.63 6.64 -26.34
N THR A 791 2.32 5.62 -25.53
CA THR A 791 2.86 4.27 -25.65
C THR A 791 2.60 3.67 -27.04
N GLY A 792 1.37 3.75 -27.56
CA GLY A 792 1.09 3.18 -28.87
C GLY A 792 1.63 4.00 -30.05
N LEU A 793 1.84 5.32 -29.90
CA LEU A 793 2.60 6.12 -30.87
C LEU A 793 4.06 5.64 -30.99
N TRP A 794 4.70 5.35 -29.85
CA TRP A 794 6.03 4.76 -29.81
C TRP A 794 6.06 3.35 -30.41
N ALA A 795 5.08 2.51 -30.06
CA ALA A 795 4.94 1.16 -30.61
C ALA A 795 4.81 1.18 -32.15
N SER A 796 3.91 2.02 -32.68
CA SER A 796 3.74 2.14 -34.12
C SER A 796 4.98 2.67 -34.83
N ARG A 797 5.74 3.58 -34.19
CA ARG A 797 6.95 4.15 -34.77
C ARG A 797 8.11 3.16 -34.75
N ALA A 798 8.26 2.38 -33.68
CA ALA A 798 9.31 1.38 -33.56
C ALA A 798 9.31 0.36 -34.71
N LEU A 799 8.13 -0.03 -35.20
CA LEU A 799 7.98 -0.91 -36.36
C LEU A 799 8.49 -0.29 -37.68
N THR A 800 8.64 1.04 -37.74
CA THR A 800 9.18 1.77 -38.91
C THR A 800 10.69 2.01 -38.79
N GLU A 801 11.16 2.23 -37.56
CA GLU A 801 12.55 2.57 -37.25
C GLU A 801 13.43 1.33 -37.03
N SER A 802 12.83 0.15 -36.78
CA SER A 802 13.59 -1.05 -36.47
C SER A 802 14.49 -1.50 -37.64
N LEU A 803 15.79 -1.61 -37.36
CA LEU A 803 16.81 -2.09 -38.30
C LEU A 803 16.75 -3.60 -38.54
N ASP A 804 16.06 -4.34 -37.67
CA ASP A 804 15.90 -5.79 -37.76
C ASP A 804 14.90 -6.22 -38.84
N LEU A 805 14.17 -5.27 -39.44
CA LEU A 805 13.18 -5.50 -40.48
C LEU A 805 13.73 -5.15 -41.87
N SER A 806 13.25 -5.84 -42.90
CA SER A 806 13.64 -5.55 -44.29
C SER A 806 13.16 -4.16 -44.71
N TYR A 807 13.83 -3.55 -45.71
CA TYR A 807 13.43 -2.25 -46.25
C TYR A 807 11.96 -2.21 -46.72
N THR A 808 11.48 -3.29 -47.33
CA THR A 808 10.09 -3.42 -47.80
C THR A 808 9.09 -3.46 -46.65
N GLU A 809 9.40 -4.18 -45.58
CA GLU A 809 8.55 -4.24 -44.38
C GLU A 809 8.53 -2.89 -43.66
N ARG A 810 9.68 -2.22 -43.56
CA ARG A 810 9.78 -0.87 -42.99
C ARG A 810 8.95 0.14 -43.77
N TRP A 811 8.99 0.10 -45.10
CA TRP A 811 8.16 0.96 -45.94
C TRP A 811 6.65 0.71 -45.74
N SER A 812 6.24 -0.57 -45.76
CA SER A 812 4.85 -0.94 -45.48
C SER A 812 4.39 -0.46 -44.09
N ASN A 813 5.23 -0.67 -43.07
CA ASN A 813 4.96 -0.19 -41.72
C ASN A 813 4.93 1.34 -41.65
N TRP A 814 5.75 2.04 -42.42
CA TRP A 814 5.77 3.50 -42.49
C TRP A 814 4.47 4.04 -43.07
N VAL A 815 3.95 3.46 -44.16
CA VAL A 815 2.63 3.83 -44.71
C VAL A 815 1.53 3.59 -43.68
N LYS A 816 1.54 2.43 -43.01
CA LYS A 816 0.59 2.12 -41.94
C LYS A 816 0.71 3.08 -40.75
N HIS A 817 1.93 3.52 -40.40
CA HIS A 817 2.17 4.51 -39.35
C HIS A 817 1.63 5.88 -39.74
N LEU A 818 1.80 6.30 -40.99
CA LEU A 818 1.29 7.57 -41.49
C LEU A 818 -0.25 7.60 -41.45
N ARG A 819 -0.90 6.51 -41.88
CA ARG A 819 -2.36 6.33 -41.78
C ARG A 819 -2.83 6.40 -40.32
N PHE A 820 -2.20 5.63 -39.45
CA PHE A 820 -2.49 5.62 -38.01
C PHE A 820 -2.35 7.03 -37.38
N ARG A 821 -1.26 7.74 -37.71
CA ARG A 821 -1.02 9.10 -37.20
C ARG A 821 -2.03 10.11 -37.73
N SER A 822 -2.43 10.00 -38.99
CA SER A 822 -3.44 10.88 -39.59
C SER A 822 -4.77 10.72 -38.87
N VAL A 823 -5.17 9.48 -38.60
CA VAL A 823 -6.36 9.12 -37.84
C VAL A 823 -6.31 9.73 -36.43
N LEU A 824 -5.19 9.59 -35.71
CA LEU A 824 -5.03 10.21 -34.38
C LEU A 824 -5.12 11.74 -34.38
N VAL A 825 -4.52 12.41 -35.36
CA VAL A 825 -4.59 13.87 -35.48
C VAL A 825 -6.01 14.32 -35.79
N LEU A 826 -6.72 13.59 -36.66
CA LEU A 826 -8.13 13.85 -36.96
C LEU A 826 -9.00 13.69 -35.70
N THR A 827 -8.75 12.65 -34.90
CA THR A 827 -9.39 12.46 -33.59
C THR A 827 -9.19 13.67 -32.68
N ASP A 828 -7.96 14.19 -32.57
CA ASP A 828 -7.67 15.38 -31.75
C ASP A 828 -8.40 16.62 -32.26
N ILE A 829 -8.49 16.80 -33.58
CA ILE A 829 -9.21 17.92 -34.22
C ILE A 829 -10.70 17.84 -33.92
N VAL A 830 -11.30 16.65 -34.05
CA VAL A 830 -12.72 16.42 -33.73
C VAL A 830 -13.00 16.73 -32.26
N PHE A 831 -12.11 16.31 -31.36
CA PHE A 831 -12.23 16.60 -29.93
C PHE A 831 -12.13 18.10 -29.62
N LEU A 832 -11.14 18.79 -30.20
CA LEU A 832 -10.97 20.24 -30.05
C LEU A 832 -12.19 21.01 -30.58
N TRP A 833 -12.71 20.59 -31.74
CA TRP A 833 -13.91 21.16 -32.34
C TRP A 833 -15.13 20.96 -31.46
N SER A 834 -15.30 19.78 -30.88
CA SER A 834 -16.39 19.49 -29.94
C SER A 834 -16.31 20.38 -28.68
N ARG A 835 -15.12 20.49 -28.08
CA ARG A 835 -14.89 21.41 -26.94
C ARG A 835 -15.18 22.87 -27.28
N LEU A 836 -14.78 23.33 -28.47
CA LEU A 836 -15.10 24.68 -28.94
C LEU A 836 -16.61 24.89 -29.07
N ARG A 837 -17.33 23.91 -29.63
CA ARG A 837 -18.78 23.96 -29.80
C ARG A 837 -19.52 24.00 -28.45
N GLN A 838 -19.02 23.27 -27.46
CA GLN A 838 -19.53 23.30 -26.09
C GLN A 838 -19.26 24.63 -25.40
N ALA A 839 -18.06 25.20 -25.56
CA ALA A 839 -17.73 26.53 -25.06
C ALA A 839 -18.63 27.61 -25.69
N LEU A 840 -19.13 27.37 -26.90
CA LEU A 840 -20.10 28.22 -27.61
C LEU A 840 -21.57 27.88 -27.30
N GLY A 841 -21.85 26.91 -26.41
CA GLY A 841 -23.22 26.55 -25.99
C GLY A 841 -24.06 25.81 -27.04
N LEU A 842 -23.43 25.28 -28.09
CA LEU A 842 -24.09 24.73 -29.29
C LEU A 842 -24.09 23.18 -29.37
N GLY A 843 -23.77 22.47 -28.28
CA GLY A 843 -23.53 21.02 -28.28
C GLY A 843 -24.55 20.19 -27.48
N ARG A 844 -24.88 18.99 -27.99
CA ARG A 844 -25.45 17.88 -27.20
C ARG A 844 -24.33 17.16 -26.41
N GLY A 845 -24.69 16.14 -25.62
CA GLY A 845 -23.80 15.38 -24.75
C GLY A 845 -22.47 15.00 -25.41
N MET A 846 -21.37 15.15 -24.64
CA MET A 846 -19.98 15.10 -25.12
C MET A 846 -19.62 13.83 -25.90
N GLU A 847 -20.12 12.67 -25.48
CA GLU A 847 -19.66 11.37 -25.98
C GLU A 847 -20.33 10.95 -27.30
N GLU A 848 -21.64 11.15 -27.45
CA GLU A 848 -22.41 10.60 -28.57
C GLU A 848 -22.09 11.28 -29.91
N ASP A 849 -21.99 12.62 -29.95
CA ASP A 849 -21.71 13.40 -31.17
C ASP A 849 -20.26 13.18 -31.69
N ILE A 850 -19.33 12.89 -30.78
CA ILE A 850 -17.92 12.61 -31.11
C ILE A 850 -17.78 11.16 -31.60
N GLU A 851 -18.45 10.22 -30.96
CA GLU A 851 -18.45 8.80 -31.29
C GLU A 851 -18.95 8.55 -32.71
N GLU A 852 -20.07 9.17 -33.09
CA GLU A 852 -20.67 8.99 -34.41
C GLU A 852 -19.73 9.51 -35.52
N ARG A 853 -19.09 10.67 -35.31
CA ARG A 853 -18.18 11.28 -36.31
C ARG A 853 -16.84 10.57 -36.41
N MET A 854 -16.27 10.13 -35.29
CA MET A 854 -15.02 9.37 -35.31
C MET A 854 -15.21 7.98 -35.92
N ARG A 855 -16.33 7.30 -35.64
CA ARG A 855 -16.64 5.98 -36.20
C ARG A 855 -16.76 6.03 -37.73
N VAL A 856 -17.45 7.04 -38.27
CA VAL A 856 -17.58 7.24 -39.72
C VAL A 856 -16.21 7.52 -40.35
N MET A 857 -15.43 8.42 -39.76
CA MET A 857 -14.14 8.84 -40.32
C MET A 857 -13.08 7.72 -40.24
N ALA A 858 -13.02 6.99 -39.13
CA ALA A 858 -12.07 5.91 -38.95
C ALA A 858 -12.37 4.73 -39.91
N LYS A 859 -13.65 4.46 -40.17
CA LYS A 859 -14.10 3.49 -41.18
C LYS A 859 -13.67 3.85 -42.61
N ASP A 860 -13.70 5.14 -42.99
CA ASP A 860 -13.21 5.62 -44.30
C ASP A 860 -11.70 5.45 -44.45
N PHE A 861 -10.97 5.55 -43.34
CA PHE A 861 -9.56 5.21 -43.24
C PHE A 861 -9.34 3.76 -42.79
N GLY A 862 -10.31 2.86 -42.91
CA GLY A 862 -10.29 1.42 -42.53
C GLY A 862 -9.51 1.09 -41.26
N VAL A 863 -9.68 1.89 -40.22
CA VAL A 863 -9.15 1.69 -38.86
C VAL A 863 -10.35 1.89 -37.94
N GLU A 864 -10.65 0.96 -37.05
CA GLU A 864 -11.69 1.20 -36.04
C GLU A 864 -11.04 1.92 -34.84
N LEU A 865 -11.72 2.91 -34.27
CA LEU A 865 -11.22 3.70 -33.13
C LEU A 865 -12.27 3.75 -32.01
N ASN A 866 -11.80 3.86 -30.77
CA ASN A 866 -12.63 4.05 -29.59
C ASN A 866 -12.39 5.43 -28.94
N HIS A 867 -13.49 6.05 -28.51
CA HIS A 867 -13.60 7.30 -27.76
C HIS A 867 -12.85 7.29 -26.41
N GLY A 868 -12.92 6.19 -25.64
CA GLY A 868 -12.35 6.12 -24.29
C GLY A 868 -10.82 6.02 -24.24
N VAL A 869 -10.14 5.76 -25.37
CA VAL A 869 -8.66 5.71 -25.43
C VAL A 869 -8.03 7.08 -25.31
N PHE A 870 -8.77 8.10 -25.73
CA PHE A 870 -8.28 9.47 -25.83
C PHE A 870 -8.77 10.37 -24.69
N GLU A 871 -9.71 9.89 -23.89
CA GLU A 871 -10.10 10.48 -22.60
C GLU A 871 -9.09 10.09 -21.53
N GLY A 872 -8.11 10.95 -21.32
CA GLY A 872 -7.08 10.83 -20.29
C GLY A 872 -6.43 12.16 -20.04
#